data_AF-A0A975VPS3-F1
#
_entry.id   AF-A0A975VPS3-F1
#
_cell.length_a   1.000
_cell.length_b   1.000
_cell.length_c   1.000
_cell.angle_alpha   90.00
_cell.angle_beta   90.00
_cell.angle_gamma   90.00
#
_symmetry.space_group_name_H-M   'P 1'
#
loop_
_entity.id
_entity.type
_entity.pdbx_description
1 polymer ?
#
loop_
_entity_poly.entity_id
_entity_poly.type
_entity_poly.pdbx_seq_one_letter_code
_entity_poly.pdbx_strand_id
1 'polypeptide(L)'
;MSQVPPQSTEFAHVVKPVGNAMTFQGYAWGVRQPSLQYAVHADKANEHGLLELDSILSGLVGPDATALAAERSSDPVVTRLLMWPTALLRAGSHSVFQPARASVVQRPGGTLHLIQQPCMQHGAATSAVNFVIGAINLFGIDAKSADARQGLNTNFSQLLKSLKHTGMRGFNPAWFLAAADELRVPWAHLRGDIFLFGWGAKGRWLQSSFTDQTSKIGTNLARNKVDGAAVLRTNGVPVPEHVAVHNEREAVAAAEKMGYPVVVKPIDLDGGKGVWVNIRTAAAVREAYANAVALSKQVLVERHVNGRDFRIQVVHGEVHGVLERVPGGVTGNGVDSVKGLLERQNLDRKHAADDRRFLHGIADDKEALGLLVEQDLDWESVPGAGRFVRLRSASNVASGGVPTPVPLDHVHPDNLSLAVRATRLLRLDVAGVDLLIPDIGRSWLEGGASICEVNAQPQMFTTMHKPMLASLLGGTDGRIPVAVVVGAQAATDGAGPALHRDLLAKGVNAGLVCGNQVHVGRELVCNDAAGAFAGARMLCNDQSVEAMVICVSDKGILNRGWPVDHCDVLVLDTRPPEARDPASSRMDGAAWLGFSAHLSPHRVIVDVSDPALLAKAKAVFGAGATVESAALGKGLLLDASVADALVPIR
;
A
#
# COMPACT_ATOMS: atom_id res chain seq x y z
N MET A 1 19.41 -61.73 21.57
CA MET A 1 19.98 -60.71 20.67
C MET A 1 18.82 -60.09 19.90
N SER A 2 18.32 -58.95 20.37
CA SER A 2 17.32 -58.13 19.68
C SER A 2 17.99 -56.78 19.42
N GLN A 3 18.20 -56.46 18.14
CA GLN A 3 18.90 -55.25 17.72
C GLN A 3 18.00 -54.03 17.91
N VAL A 4 18.54 -53.08 18.67
CA VAL A 4 18.06 -51.70 18.81
C VAL A 4 18.10 -51.03 17.43
N PRO A 5 17.08 -50.24 17.02
CA PRO A 5 17.14 -49.51 15.76
C PRO A 5 18.25 -48.44 15.82
N PRO A 6 18.91 -48.13 14.70
CA PRO A 6 20.01 -47.18 14.69
C PRO A 6 19.50 -45.80 15.09
N GLN A 7 20.19 -45.18 16.05
CA GLN A 7 20.07 -43.77 16.38
C GLN A 7 20.20 -42.95 15.10
N SER A 8 19.23 -42.07 14.84
CA SER A 8 19.30 -41.07 13.78
C SER A 8 20.55 -40.22 13.98
N THR A 9 21.47 -40.28 13.02
CA THR A 9 22.63 -39.40 12.91
C THR A 9 22.17 -37.94 12.92
N GLU A 10 22.57 -37.17 13.95
CA GLU A 10 22.46 -35.70 13.94
C GLU A 10 23.28 -35.16 12.77
N PHE A 11 22.62 -34.70 11.71
CA PHE A 11 23.30 -33.89 10.71
C PHE A 11 23.70 -32.56 11.37
N ALA A 12 24.95 -32.13 11.15
CA ALA A 12 25.41 -30.81 11.58
C ALA A 12 24.61 -29.73 10.83
N HIS A 13 23.67 -29.07 11.51
CA HIS A 13 22.92 -27.95 10.94
C HIS A 13 23.67 -26.64 11.18
N VAL A 14 23.81 -25.81 10.14
CA VAL A 14 24.39 -24.46 10.20
C VAL A 14 23.45 -23.50 10.95
N VAL A 15 22.14 -23.64 10.75
CA VAL A 15 21.10 -22.84 11.40
C VAL A 15 20.13 -23.76 12.11
N LYS A 16 19.95 -23.54 13.41
CA LYS A 16 19.00 -24.26 14.25
C LYS A 16 17.95 -23.29 14.81
N PRO A 17 16.68 -23.38 14.40
CA PRO A 17 15.60 -22.61 15.02
C PRO A 17 15.44 -22.95 16.50
N VAL A 18 15.12 -21.94 17.32
CA VAL A 18 14.93 -22.09 18.76
C VAL A 18 13.53 -21.64 19.16
N GLY A 19 12.74 -22.54 19.73
CA GLY A 19 11.38 -22.27 20.15
C GLY A 19 10.44 -21.93 18.98
N ASN A 20 9.28 -21.37 19.31
CA ASN A 20 8.29 -20.96 18.33
C ASN A 20 8.51 -19.51 17.92
N ALA A 21 8.30 -19.22 16.64
CA ALA A 21 8.25 -17.85 16.16
C ALA A 21 7.06 -17.10 16.80
N MET A 22 7.27 -15.82 17.12
CA MET A 22 6.26 -14.94 17.69
C MET A 22 5.78 -13.95 16.63
N THR A 23 4.50 -13.61 16.68
CA THR A 23 3.88 -12.67 15.74
C THR A 23 3.60 -11.35 16.45
N PHE A 24 4.04 -10.25 15.85
CA PHE A 24 3.87 -8.91 16.35
C PHE A 24 2.91 -8.16 15.44
N GLN A 25 1.79 -7.72 15.99
CA GLN A 25 0.72 -7.07 15.24
C GLN A 25 0.96 -5.57 15.05
N GLY A 26 1.78 -4.95 15.88
CA GLY A 26 2.22 -3.57 15.68
C GLY A 26 3.72 -3.46 15.61
N TYR A 27 4.22 -2.35 16.14
CA TYR A 27 5.60 -1.93 15.95
C TYR A 27 6.49 -2.56 17.00
N ALA A 28 7.56 -3.22 16.60
CA ALA A 28 8.44 -3.91 17.54
C ALA A 28 9.89 -3.83 17.06
N TRP A 29 10.81 -3.63 18.01
CA TRP A 29 12.26 -3.67 17.73
C TRP A 29 12.71 -2.74 16.59
N GLY A 30 12.09 -1.55 16.50
CA GLY A 30 12.39 -0.56 15.47
C GLY A 30 11.75 -0.82 14.10
N VAL A 31 10.94 -1.88 13.98
CA VAL A 31 10.15 -2.17 12.77
C VAL A 31 8.79 -1.47 12.85
N ARG A 32 8.54 -0.60 11.86
CA ARG A 32 7.34 0.20 11.60
C ARG A 32 6.28 -0.53 10.76
N GLN A 33 6.14 -1.84 10.96
CA GLN A 33 5.07 -2.67 10.39
C GLN A 33 4.91 -3.96 11.20
N PRO A 34 3.82 -4.72 11.03
CA PRO A 34 3.70 -6.04 11.62
C PRO A 34 4.91 -6.91 11.25
N SER A 35 5.24 -7.88 12.10
CA SER A 35 6.49 -8.62 11.96
C SER A 35 6.47 -9.99 12.62
N LEU A 36 7.29 -10.89 12.09
CA LEU A 36 7.57 -12.20 12.64
C LEU A 36 8.90 -12.14 13.37
N GLN A 37 8.91 -12.47 14.67
CA GLN A 37 10.14 -12.68 15.42
C GLN A 37 10.47 -14.16 15.50
N TYR A 38 11.72 -14.53 15.25
CA TYR A 38 12.18 -15.90 15.45
C TYR A 38 13.61 -15.91 16.00
N ALA A 39 13.95 -16.97 16.71
CA ALA A 39 15.27 -17.15 17.31
C ALA A 39 16.02 -18.27 16.62
N VAL A 40 17.32 -18.09 16.39
CA VAL A 40 18.18 -19.12 15.80
C VAL A 40 19.54 -19.18 16.49
N HIS A 41 20.11 -20.38 16.54
CA HIS A 41 21.56 -20.55 16.63
C HIS A 41 22.14 -20.58 15.21
N ALA A 42 23.24 -19.85 15.02
CA ALA A 42 24.00 -19.83 13.77
C ALA A 42 25.42 -20.33 14.07
N ASP A 43 25.79 -21.43 13.42
CA ASP A 43 27.12 -22.03 13.47
C ASP A 43 27.95 -21.60 12.24
N LYS A 44 29.26 -21.86 12.28
CA LYS A 44 30.15 -21.58 11.13
C LYS A 44 29.68 -22.37 9.90
N ALA A 45 29.63 -21.69 8.76
CA ALA A 45 29.28 -22.28 7.48
C ALA A 45 30.43 -22.17 6.48
N ASN A 46 30.39 -23.03 5.46
CA ASN A 46 31.22 -22.96 4.28
C ASN A 46 30.89 -21.71 3.45
N GLU A 47 31.79 -20.73 3.44
CA GLU A 47 31.59 -19.47 2.73
C GLU A 47 31.39 -19.63 1.23
N HIS A 48 32.07 -20.59 0.59
CA HIS A 48 31.93 -20.83 -0.84
C HIS A 48 30.52 -21.32 -1.17
N GLY A 49 29.97 -22.26 -0.39
CA GLY A 49 28.60 -22.73 -0.55
C GLY A 49 27.56 -21.63 -0.30
N LEU A 50 27.82 -20.74 0.65
CA LEU A 50 26.95 -19.59 0.91
C LEU A 50 26.96 -18.55 -0.23
N LEU A 51 28.12 -18.29 -0.85
CA LEU A 51 28.23 -17.42 -2.03
C LEU A 51 27.54 -18.04 -3.25
N GLU A 52 27.65 -19.37 -3.41
CA GLU A 52 26.92 -20.11 -4.43
C GLU A 52 25.41 -19.96 -4.26
N LEU A 53 24.91 -20.11 -3.03
CA LEU A 53 23.49 -19.90 -2.72
C LEU A 53 23.03 -18.48 -3.10
N ASP A 54 23.82 -17.46 -2.77
CA ASP A 54 23.48 -16.08 -3.09
C ASP A 54 23.40 -15.85 -4.61
N SER A 55 24.31 -16.45 -5.38
CA SER A 55 24.31 -16.39 -6.84
C SER A 55 23.04 -17.00 -7.42
N ILE A 56 22.66 -18.18 -6.93
CA ILE A 56 21.43 -18.87 -7.38
C ILE A 56 20.19 -18.04 -7.02
N LEU A 57 20.04 -17.63 -5.77
CA LEU A 57 18.87 -16.87 -5.34
C LEU A 57 18.78 -15.50 -6.01
N SER A 58 19.91 -14.83 -6.27
CA SER A 58 19.93 -13.56 -7.01
C SER A 58 19.39 -13.75 -8.43
N GLY A 59 19.80 -14.82 -9.11
CA GLY A 59 19.30 -15.16 -10.45
C GLY A 59 17.80 -15.49 -10.48
N LEU A 60 17.26 -16.01 -9.37
CA LEU A 60 15.84 -16.39 -9.26
C LEU A 60 14.92 -15.23 -8.86
N VAL A 61 15.39 -14.34 -7.98
CA VAL A 61 14.60 -13.27 -7.34
C VAL A 61 14.66 -11.95 -8.12
N GLY A 62 15.76 -11.70 -8.82
CA GLY A 62 16.00 -10.46 -9.56
C GLY A 62 16.48 -9.29 -8.68
N PRO A 63 17.03 -8.22 -9.29
CA PRO A 63 17.72 -7.14 -8.56
C PRO A 63 16.79 -6.23 -7.75
N ASP A 64 15.57 -5.96 -8.21
CA ASP A 64 14.64 -5.03 -7.53
C ASP A 64 14.24 -5.54 -6.14
N ALA A 65 14.07 -6.85 -6.01
CA ALA A 65 13.64 -7.50 -4.78
C ALA A 65 14.74 -7.53 -3.70
N THR A 66 16.01 -7.45 -4.07
CA THR A 66 17.15 -7.44 -3.13
C THR A 66 17.56 -6.03 -2.68
N ALA A 67 17.05 -4.96 -3.31
CA ALA A 67 17.43 -3.58 -2.98
C ALA A 67 17.28 -3.17 -1.50
N LEU A 68 16.27 -3.71 -0.80
CA LEU A 68 15.98 -3.40 0.60
C LEU A 68 16.78 -4.26 1.61
N ALA A 69 17.50 -5.27 1.12
CA ALA A 69 18.17 -6.29 1.93
C ALA A 69 19.57 -5.84 2.41
N ALA A 70 19.74 -4.57 2.78
CA ALA A 70 21.07 -3.99 3.02
C ALA A 70 21.61 -4.13 4.46
N GLU A 71 20.81 -4.62 5.41
CA GLU A 71 21.29 -4.79 6.79
C GLU A 71 22.23 -5.99 6.88
N ARG A 72 23.52 -5.71 7.09
CA ARG A 72 24.58 -6.72 7.14
C ARG A 72 24.98 -6.97 8.58
N SER A 73 25.01 -8.24 8.96
CA SER A 73 25.63 -8.70 10.20
C SER A 73 27.10 -9.02 9.93
N SER A 74 27.95 -8.96 10.96
CA SER A 74 29.31 -9.53 10.87
C SER A 74 29.29 -11.05 10.66
N ASP A 75 28.15 -11.70 10.96
CA ASP A 75 27.93 -13.11 10.70
C ASP A 75 27.35 -13.33 9.29
N PRO A 76 28.03 -14.09 8.40
CA PRO A 76 27.56 -14.35 7.04
C PRO A 76 26.22 -15.12 6.98
N VAL A 77 25.95 -16.00 7.94
CA VAL A 77 24.71 -16.78 8.01
C VAL A 77 23.56 -15.86 8.41
N VAL A 78 23.77 -15.04 9.44
CA VAL A 78 22.75 -14.08 9.90
C VAL A 78 22.43 -13.06 8.82
N THR A 79 23.43 -12.56 8.09
CA THR A 79 23.21 -11.66 6.95
C THR A 79 22.20 -12.26 5.97
N ARG A 80 22.33 -13.54 5.61
CA ARG A 80 21.40 -14.20 4.68
C ARG A 80 20.00 -14.38 5.27
N LEU A 81 19.89 -14.60 6.58
CA LEU A 81 18.61 -14.66 7.27
C LEU A 81 17.90 -13.30 7.35
N LEU A 82 18.63 -12.18 7.30
CA LEU A 82 18.02 -10.85 7.21
C LEU A 82 17.62 -10.49 5.76
N MET A 83 18.44 -10.93 4.80
CA MET A 83 18.32 -10.55 3.41
C MET A 83 17.27 -11.36 2.64
N TRP A 84 17.43 -12.68 2.62
CA TRP A 84 16.71 -13.52 1.67
C TRP A 84 15.21 -13.65 1.97
N PRO A 85 14.74 -13.77 3.23
CA PRO A 85 13.30 -13.82 3.48
C PRO A 85 12.61 -12.53 3.03
N THR A 86 13.24 -11.37 3.26
CA THR A 86 12.78 -10.06 2.77
C THR A 86 12.70 -10.03 1.24
N ALA A 87 13.75 -10.47 0.54
CA ALA A 87 13.78 -10.49 -0.92
C ALA A 87 12.72 -11.44 -1.51
N LEU A 88 12.53 -12.62 -0.92
CA LEU A 88 11.51 -13.59 -1.33
C LEU A 88 10.09 -13.05 -1.15
N LEU A 89 9.80 -12.39 -0.03
CA LEU A 89 8.52 -11.74 0.21
C LEU A 89 8.23 -10.68 -0.87
N ARG A 90 9.21 -9.83 -1.18
CA ARG A 90 9.07 -8.79 -2.21
C ARG A 90 8.85 -9.39 -3.61
N ALA A 91 9.58 -10.45 -3.97
CA ALA A 91 9.35 -11.19 -5.21
C ALA A 91 7.95 -11.85 -5.29
N GLY A 92 7.38 -12.18 -4.13
CA GLY A 92 6.01 -12.65 -3.96
C GLY A 92 4.94 -11.56 -3.94
N SER A 93 5.27 -10.31 -4.27
CA SER A 93 4.36 -9.15 -4.19
C SER A 93 3.85 -8.84 -2.78
N HIS A 94 4.65 -9.11 -1.75
CA HIS A 94 4.40 -8.64 -0.38
C HIS A 94 5.09 -7.30 -0.14
N SER A 95 4.35 -6.38 0.50
CA SER A 95 4.86 -5.08 0.90
C SER A 95 5.77 -5.20 2.13
N VAL A 96 7.06 -5.01 1.91
CA VAL A 96 8.10 -4.96 2.96
C VAL A 96 8.93 -3.70 2.71
N PHE A 97 8.89 -2.76 3.65
CA PHE A 97 9.48 -1.42 3.49
C PHE A 97 10.71 -1.18 4.37
N GLN A 98 10.98 -2.07 5.32
CA GLN A 98 12.17 -2.00 6.15
C GLN A 98 12.96 -3.30 6.12
N PRO A 99 14.29 -3.25 6.33
CA PRO A 99 15.09 -4.46 6.47
C PRO A 99 14.67 -5.23 7.73
N ALA A 100 14.91 -6.54 7.69
CA ALA A 100 14.87 -7.34 8.90
C ALA A 100 16.03 -6.96 9.82
N ARG A 101 15.79 -7.02 11.13
CA ARG A 101 16.75 -6.64 12.17
C ARG A 101 17.18 -7.84 12.98
N ALA A 102 18.45 -7.91 13.36
CA ALA A 102 18.95 -8.91 14.29
C ALA A 102 19.33 -8.28 15.64
N SER A 103 19.06 -8.98 16.72
CA SER A 103 19.62 -8.72 18.06
C SER A 103 20.35 -9.97 18.55
N VAL A 104 21.46 -9.77 19.24
CA VAL A 104 22.30 -10.86 19.74
C VAL A 104 22.13 -11.02 21.24
N VAL A 105 21.85 -12.24 21.67
CA VAL A 105 21.76 -12.60 23.10
C VAL A 105 22.83 -13.64 23.40
N GLN A 106 23.77 -13.28 24.26
CA GLN A 106 24.79 -14.21 24.75
C GLN A 106 24.18 -15.14 25.81
N ARG A 107 24.34 -16.47 25.64
CA ARG A 107 23.86 -17.47 26.60
C ARG A 107 24.96 -18.49 26.93
N PRO A 108 24.88 -19.16 28.10
CA PRO A 108 25.82 -20.23 28.48
C PRO A 108 25.88 -21.45 27.53
N GLY A 109 25.08 -21.49 26.46
CA GLY A 109 25.06 -22.54 25.44
C GLY A 109 25.33 -22.05 24.01
N GLY A 110 25.88 -20.84 23.85
CA GLY A 110 26.22 -20.25 22.55
C GLY A 110 25.46 -18.95 22.26
N THR A 111 25.80 -18.34 21.13
CA THR A 111 25.17 -17.11 20.64
C THR A 111 23.77 -17.40 20.12
N LEU A 112 22.77 -16.65 20.61
CA LEU A 112 21.41 -16.70 20.11
C LEU A 112 21.11 -15.42 19.31
N HIS A 113 20.63 -15.57 18.08
CA HIS A 113 20.20 -14.45 17.24
C HIS A 113 18.68 -14.36 17.24
N LEU A 114 18.15 -13.22 17.68
CA LEU A 114 16.74 -12.87 17.57
C LEU A 114 16.55 -12.03 16.32
N ILE A 115 15.76 -12.51 15.38
CA ILE A 115 15.52 -11.84 14.09
C ILE A 115 14.08 -11.34 14.05
N GLN A 116 13.92 -10.06 13.79
CA GLN A 116 12.64 -9.42 13.52
C GLN A 116 12.48 -9.27 12.00
N GLN A 117 11.60 -10.07 11.40
CA GLN A 117 11.28 -10.03 9.98
C GLN A 117 10.00 -9.21 9.75
N PRO A 118 10.08 -8.03 9.12
CA PRO A 118 8.91 -7.24 8.77
C PRO A 118 8.03 -8.01 7.77
N CYS A 119 6.73 -8.10 8.05
CA CYS A 119 5.78 -8.80 7.19
C CYS A 119 4.32 -8.44 7.47
N MET A 120 3.49 -8.46 6.43
CA MET A 120 2.04 -8.33 6.59
C MET A 120 1.35 -9.67 6.86
N GLN A 121 1.77 -10.70 6.12
CA GLN A 121 1.22 -12.04 6.20
C GLN A 121 2.23 -12.93 6.92
N HIS A 122 1.96 -13.22 8.20
CA HIS A 122 2.85 -14.02 9.04
C HIS A 122 3.14 -15.40 8.43
N GLY A 123 2.14 -16.07 7.85
CA GLY A 123 2.31 -17.37 7.21
C GLY A 123 3.28 -17.32 6.01
N ALA A 124 3.18 -16.28 5.18
CA ALA A 124 4.09 -16.07 4.06
C ALA A 124 5.53 -15.83 4.53
N ALA A 125 5.70 -15.03 5.59
CA ALA A 125 7.00 -14.79 6.20
C ALA A 125 7.60 -16.07 6.80
N THR A 126 6.80 -16.89 7.50
CA THR A 126 7.26 -18.19 8.01
C THR A 126 7.73 -19.11 6.88
N SER A 127 6.99 -19.19 5.77
CA SER A 127 7.41 -19.99 4.61
C SER A 127 8.72 -19.49 4.00
N ALA A 128 8.89 -18.17 3.86
CA ALA A 128 10.11 -17.58 3.33
C ALA A 128 11.32 -17.84 4.26
N VAL A 129 11.15 -17.63 5.57
CA VAL A 129 12.20 -17.88 6.58
C VAL A 129 12.60 -19.36 6.58
N ASN A 130 11.63 -20.28 6.61
CA ASN A 130 11.91 -21.72 6.61
C ASN A 130 12.63 -22.18 5.34
N PHE A 131 12.25 -21.63 4.18
CA PHE A 131 12.94 -21.90 2.92
C PHE A 131 14.41 -21.46 3.00
N VAL A 132 14.68 -20.25 3.50
CA VAL A 132 16.05 -19.73 3.61
C VAL A 132 16.88 -20.53 4.62
N ILE A 133 16.32 -20.88 5.78
CA ILE A 133 16.98 -21.75 6.76
C ILE A 133 17.33 -23.10 6.13
N GLY A 134 16.38 -23.71 5.41
CA GLY A 134 16.61 -24.96 4.69
C GLY A 134 17.69 -24.84 3.62
N ALA A 135 17.69 -23.75 2.86
CA ALA A 135 18.70 -23.48 1.84
C ALA A 135 20.09 -23.23 2.43
N ILE A 136 20.21 -22.48 3.52
CA ILE A 136 21.48 -22.29 4.24
C ILE A 136 21.98 -23.62 4.81
N ASN A 137 21.12 -24.42 5.43
CA ASN A 137 21.51 -25.73 5.95
C ASN A 137 21.93 -26.69 4.83
N LEU A 138 21.31 -26.57 3.66
CA LEU A 138 21.71 -27.32 2.49
C LEU A 138 23.10 -26.86 2.00
N PHE A 139 23.28 -25.58 1.67
CA PHE A 139 24.50 -25.09 1.00
C PHE A 139 25.67 -24.76 1.95
N GLY A 140 25.42 -24.50 3.22
CA GLY A 140 26.41 -24.00 4.18
C GLY A 140 27.33 -25.06 4.78
N ILE A 141 27.21 -26.34 4.40
CA ILE A 141 28.08 -27.42 4.91
C ILE A 141 29.17 -27.75 3.87
N ASP A 142 28.77 -28.14 2.66
CA ASP A 142 29.67 -28.61 1.60
C ASP A 142 29.19 -28.16 0.22
N ALA A 143 30.10 -28.14 -0.77
CA ALA A 143 29.77 -27.93 -2.18
C ALA A 143 28.77 -28.98 -2.68
N LYS A 144 27.78 -28.55 -3.48
CA LYS A 144 26.62 -29.40 -3.80
C LYS A 144 26.58 -29.93 -5.24
N SER A 145 25.86 -31.03 -5.42
CA SER A 145 25.62 -31.70 -6.71
C SER A 145 24.61 -30.93 -7.57
N ALA A 146 24.51 -31.27 -8.86
CA ALA A 146 23.50 -30.70 -9.76
C ALA A 146 22.07 -30.94 -9.24
N ASP A 147 21.80 -32.12 -8.69
CA ASP A 147 20.47 -32.49 -8.15
C ASP A 147 20.03 -31.59 -7.00
N ALA A 148 20.95 -31.21 -6.12
CA ALA A 148 20.65 -30.29 -5.02
C ALA A 148 20.27 -28.88 -5.52
N ARG A 149 20.93 -28.40 -6.58
CA ARG A 149 20.60 -27.12 -7.24
C ARG A 149 19.22 -27.19 -7.90
N GLN A 150 18.92 -28.29 -8.58
CA GLN A 150 17.61 -28.50 -9.19
C GLN A 150 16.49 -28.55 -8.13
N GLY A 151 16.72 -29.26 -7.02
CA GLY A 151 15.78 -29.30 -5.89
C GLY A 151 15.50 -27.92 -5.31
N LEU A 152 16.52 -27.07 -5.14
CA LEU A 152 16.36 -25.68 -4.70
C LEU A 152 15.47 -24.88 -5.67
N ASN A 153 15.71 -24.98 -6.98
CA ASN A 153 14.90 -24.29 -8.00
C ASN A 153 13.44 -24.73 -7.98
N THR A 154 13.16 -26.03 -7.81
CA THR A 154 11.80 -26.55 -7.68
C THR A 154 11.12 -26.01 -6.43
N ASN A 155 11.79 -26.06 -5.27
CA ASN A 155 11.26 -25.54 -4.02
C ASN A 155 11.02 -24.02 -4.08
N PHE A 156 11.93 -23.27 -4.70
CA PHE A 156 11.76 -21.84 -4.94
C PHE A 156 10.52 -21.56 -5.78
N SER A 157 10.33 -22.29 -6.88
CA SER A 157 9.19 -22.11 -7.78
C SER A 157 7.85 -22.38 -7.07
N GLN A 158 7.81 -23.42 -6.22
CA GLN A 158 6.65 -23.72 -5.38
C GLN A 158 6.39 -22.64 -4.33
N LEU A 159 7.45 -22.19 -3.64
CA LEU A 159 7.36 -21.10 -2.66
C LEU A 159 6.84 -19.82 -3.33
N LEU A 160 7.45 -19.39 -4.44
CA LEU A 160 7.08 -18.15 -5.13
C LEU A 160 5.62 -18.19 -5.59
N LYS A 161 5.14 -19.33 -6.08
CA LYS A 161 3.72 -19.52 -6.43
C LYS A 161 2.80 -19.34 -5.20
N SER A 162 3.18 -19.89 -4.05
CA SER A 162 2.44 -19.72 -2.79
C SER A 162 2.46 -18.27 -2.29
N LEU A 163 3.63 -17.62 -2.33
CA LEU A 163 3.78 -16.23 -1.90
C LEU A 163 2.94 -15.29 -2.77
N LYS A 164 2.96 -15.46 -4.10
CA LYS A 164 2.13 -14.66 -5.02
C LYS A 164 0.63 -14.81 -4.78
N HIS A 165 0.17 -15.97 -4.31
CA HIS A 165 -1.25 -16.19 -3.99
C HIS A 165 -1.72 -15.40 -2.77
N THR A 166 -0.81 -15.16 -1.83
CA THR A 166 -1.05 -14.44 -0.56
C THR A 166 -0.57 -12.99 -0.58
N GLY A 167 0.07 -12.57 -1.68
CA GLY A 167 0.56 -11.22 -1.90
C GLY A 167 -0.59 -10.20 -2.03
N MET A 168 -0.20 -8.93 -2.02
CA MET A 168 -1.16 -7.83 -2.12
C MET A 168 -1.87 -7.84 -3.47
N ARG A 169 -3.18 -7.61 -3.46
CA ARG A 169 -4.00 -7.51 -4.67
C ARG A 169 -4.23 -6.04 -5.03
N GLY A 170 -4.39 -5.79 -6.33
CA GLY A 170 -4.66 -4.47 -6.86
C GLY A 170 -3.41 -3.59 -6.99
N PHE A 171 -3.54 -2.52 -7.76
CA PHE A 171 -2.43 -1.63 -8.08
C PHE A 171 -2.17 -0.61 -6.96
N ASN A 172 -3.20 0.15 -6.57
CA ASN A 172 -3.05 1.30 -5.66
C ASN A 172 -2.54 0.97 -4.24
N PRO A 173 -2.99 -0.10 -3.56
CA PRO A 173 -2.64 -0.32 -2.15
C PRO A 173 -1.13 -0.40 -1.90
N ALA A 174 -0.38 -1.12 -2.75
CA ALA A 174 1.07 -1.27 -2.60
C ALA A 174 1.80 0.08 -2.70
N TRP A 175 1.35 0.95 -3.60
CA TRP A 175 1.92 2.28 -3.79
C TRP A 175 1.54 3.27 -2.68
N PHE A 176 0.32 3.20 -2.13
CA PHE A 176 -0.04 4.00 -0.95
C PHE A 176 0.76 3.60 0.28
N LEU A 177 1.00 2.31 0.48
CA LEU A 177 1.84 1.84 1.58
C LEU A 177 3.31 2.25 1.39
N ALA A 178 3.83 2.21 0.17
CA ALA A 178 5.15 2.73 -0.15
C ALA A 178 5.25 4.25 0.12
N ALA A 179 4.24 5.01 -0.30
CA ALA A 179 4.13 6.44 -0.03
C ALA A 179 4.06 6.73 1.49
N ALA A 180 3.35 5.91 2.25
CA ALA A 180 3.26 6.05 3.70
C ALA A 180 4.60 5.78 4.39
N ASP A 181 5.37 4.80 3.92
CA ASP A 181 6.72 4.57 4.41
C ASP A 181 7.62 5.78 4.13
N GLU A 182 7.63 6.28 2.89
CA GLU A 182 8.44 7.43 2.46
C GLU A 182 8.07 8.72 3.20
N LEU A 183 6.78 8.99 3.41
CA LEU A 183 6.29 10.14 4.19
C LEU A 183 6.38 9.93 5.70
N ARG A 184 6.81 8.74 6.15
CA ARG A 184 6.77 8.31 7.55
C ARG A 184 5.37 8.41 8.18
N VAL A 185 4.31 8.26 7.39
CA VAL A 185 2.93 8.16 7.85
C VAL A 185 2.72 6.77 8.45
N PRO A 186 2.15 6.66 9.65
CA PRO A 186 1.85 5.36 10.21
C PRO A 186 0.60 4.78 9.56
N TRP A 187 0.53 3.46 9.45
CA TRP A 187 -0.60 2.79 8.83
C TRP A 187 -0.91 1.47 9.53
N ALA A 188 -2.13 0.97 9.30
CA ALA A 188 -2.54 -0.34 9.75
C ALA A 188 -3.52 -0.99 8.77
N HIS A 189 -3.47 -2.32 8.70
CA HIS A 189 -4.48 -3.09 7.98
C HIS A 189 -5.72 -3.28 8.84
N LEU A 190 -6.89 -2.97 8.28
CA LEU A 190 -8.17 -3.15 8.97
C LEU A 190 -8.77 -4.52 8.63
N ARG A 191 -9.33 -4.65 7.44
CA ARG A 191 -9.96 -5.86 6.90
C ARG A 191 -9.97 -5.79 5.37
N GLY A 192 -9.94 -6.95 4.73
CA GLY A 192 -9.98 -7.03 3.26
C GLY A 192 -8.84 -6.21 2.64
N ASP A 193 -9.16 -5.34 1.69
CA ASP A 193 -8.20 -4.43 1.05
C ASP A 193 -8.28 -3.00 1.59
N ILE A 194 -8.67 -2.84 2.86
CA ILE A 194 -8.85 -1.54 3.54
C ILE A 194 -7.69 -1.29 4.51
N PHE A 195 -7.09 -0.11 4.37
CA PHE A 195 -5.98 0.35 5.20
C PHE A 195 -6.32 1.67 5.85
N LEU A 196 -5.93 1.82 7.11
CA LEU A 196 -5.93 3.09 7.82
C LEU A 196 -4.56 3.74 7.67
N PHE A 197 -4.52 5.00 7.25
CA PHE A 197 -3.33 5.85 7.23
C PHE A 197 -3.51 7.00 8.23
N GLY A 198 -2.54 7.20 9.12
CA GLY A 198 -2.68 8.12 10.26
C GLY A 198 -3.57 7.55 11.38
N TRP A 199 -3.68 8.29 12.50
CA TRP A 199 -4.39 7.88 13.72
C TRP A 199 -5.50 8.86 14.12
N GLY A 200 -6.55 8.33 14.73
CA GLY A 200 -7.65 9.10 15.32
C GLY A 200 -8.24 10.11 14.35
N ALA A 201 -8.42 11.36 14.80
CA ALA A 201 -8.96 12.46 14.01
C ALA A 201 -8.21 12.78 12.70
N LYS A 202 -6.92 12.42 12.62
CA LYS A 202 -6.11 12.56 11.40
C LYS A 202 -6.11 11.31 10.52
N GLY A 203 -6.70 10.21 10.99
CA GLY A 203 -6.77 8.95 10.27
C GLY A 203 -7.67 9.02 9.03
N ARG A 204 -7.24 8.38 7.95
CA ARG A 204 -8.01 8.19 6.71
C ARG A 204 -8.05 6.72 6.32
N TRP A 205 -9.24 6.20 6.04
CA TRP A 205 -9.38 4.87 5.46
C TRP A 205 -9.31 4.93 3.95
N LEU A 206 -8.49 4.06 3.37
CA LEU A 206 -8.41 3.90 1.92
C LEU A 206 -8.71 2.45 1.54
N GLN A 207 -9.51 2.29 0.49
CA GLN A 207 -9.69 1.05 -0.25
C GLN A 207 -9.34 1.27 -1.72
N SER A 208 -8.15 0.82 -2.13
CA SER A 208 -7.54 1.26 -3.39
C SER A 208 -7.43 2.79 -3.40
N SER A 209 -8.19 3.50 -4.25
CA SER A 209 -8.25 4.98 -4.30
C SER A 209 -9.51 5.58 -3.67
N PHE A 210 -10.48 4.76 -3.24
CA PHE A 210 -11.60 5.26 -2.44
C PHE A 210 -11.11 5.68 -1.06
N THR A 211 -11.67 6.76 -0.54
CA THR A 211 -11.44 7.24 0.82
C THR A 211 -12.70 7.05 1.68
N ASP A 212 -12.57 7.31 2.97
CA ASP A 212 -13.71 7.42 3.90
C ASP A 212 -14.64 8.60 3.62
N GLN A 213 -14.28 9.52 2.72
CA GLN A 213 -15.09 10.65 2.29
C GLN A 213 -15.79 10.42 0.94
N THR A 214 -15.45 9.34 0.22
CA THR A 214 -16.04 9.10 -1.09
C THR A 214 -17.54 8.83 -1.00
N SER A 215 -18.33 9.68 -1.66
CA SER A 215 -19.79 9.54 -1.67
C SER A 215 -20.20 8.24 -2.37
N LYS A 216 -20.92 7.37 -1.65
CA LYS A 216 -21.51 6.16 -2.25
C LYS A 216 -22.55 6.51 -3.32
N ILE A 217 -23.36 7.56 -3.09
CA ILE A 217 -24.34 8.05 -4.05
C ILE A 217 -23.62 8.58 -5.30
N GLY A 218 -22.60 9.42 -5.10
CA GLY A 218 -21.77 9.95 -6.19
C GLY A 218 -21.08 8.85 -6.99
N THR A 219 -20.54 7.83 -6.31
CA THR A 219 -19.92 6.65 -6.92
C THR A 219 -20.90 5.88 -7.79
N ASN A 220 -22.13 5.66 -7.32
CA ASN A 220 -23.14 4.94 -8.09
C ASN A 220 -23.56 5.72 -9.34
N LEU A 221 -23.72 7.05 -9.22
CA LEU A 221 -23.98 7.93 -10.37
C LEU A 221 -22.84 7.91 -11.38
N ALA A 222 -21.58 7.97 -10.90
CA ALA A 222 -20.40 7.95 -11.75
C ALA A 222 -20.22 6.61 -12.50
N ARG A 223 -20.55 5.48 -11.85
CA ARG A 223 -20.49 4.14 -12.47
C ARG A 223 -21.62 3.90 -13.49
N ASN A 224 -22.77 4.56 -13.34
CA ASN A 224 -23.82 4.50 -14.35
C ASN A 224 -23.57 5.57 -15.41
N LYS A 225 -23.08 5.14 -16.57
CA LYS A 225 -22.73 6.04 -17.69
C LYS A 225 -23.89 6.90 -18.17
N VAL A 226 -25.14 6.45 -18.02
CA VAL A 226 -26.33 7.22 -18.42
C VAL A 226 -26.66 8.26 -17.36
N ASP A 227 -26.80 7.85 -16.10
CA ASP A 227 -27.21 8.75 -15.02
C ASP A 227 -26.14 9.81 -14.73
N GLY A 228 -24.87 9.41 -14.65
CA GLY A 228 -23.75 10.33 -14.43
C GLY A 228 -23.66 11.37 -15.53
N ALA A 229 -23.76 10.96 -16.79
CA ALA A 229 -23.73 11.88 -17.91
C ALA A 229 -24.99 12.75 -17.98
N ALA A 230 -26.17 12.28 -17.54
CA ALA A 230 -27.37 13.12 -17.43
C ALA A 230 -27.18 14.26 -16.40
N VAL A 231 -26.59 13.97 -15.24
CA VAL A 231 -26.25 14.98 -14.23
C VAL A 231 -25.27 16.00 -14.80
N LEU A 232 -24.19 15.53 -15.45
CA LEU A 232 -23.19 16.39 -16.08
C LEU A 232 -23.81 17.28 -17.17
N ARG A 233 -24.58 16.70 -18.09
CA ARG A 233 -25.22 17.41 -19.20
C ARG A 233 -26.18 18.50 -18.75
N THR A 234 -27.04 18.20 -17.78
CA THR A 234 -28.00 19.18 -17.22
C THR A 234 -27.30 20.37 -16.58
N ASN A 235 -26.05 20.19 -16.15
CA ASN A 235 -25.20 21.23 -15.62
C ASN A 235 -24.25 21.82 -16.68
N GLY A 236 -24.45 21.61 -17.97
CA GLY A 236 -23.64 22.20 -19.03
C GLY A 236 -22.20 21.67 -19.12
N VAL A 237 -21.92 20.49 -18.55
CA VAL A 237 -20.69 19.75 -18.85
C VAL A 237 -20.89 19.00 -20.17
N PRO A 238 -19.97 19.13 -21.14
CA PRO A 238 -20.11 18.42 -22.41
C PRO A 238 -19.84 16.94 -22.19
N VAL A 239 -20.81 16.12 -22.58
CA VAL A 239 -20.75 14.67 -22.57
C VAL A 239 -21.31 14.16 -23.89
N PRO A 240 -20.94 12.96 -24.35
CA PRO A 240 -21.48 12.43 -25.59
C PRO A 240 -23.01 12.29 -25.53
N GLU A 241 -23.68 12.56 -26.65
CA GLU A 241 -25.09 12.22 -26.80
C GLU A 241 -25.22 10.70 -26.79
N HIS A 242 -26.12 10.15 -25.97
CA HIS A 242 -26.33 8.71 -25.88
C HIS A 242 -27.80 8.36 -25.64
N VAL A 243 -28.16 7.15 -26.05
CA VAL A 243 -29.50 6.56 -25.88
C VAL A 243 -29.33 5.12 -25.40
N ALA A 244 -29.96 4.77 -24.28
CA ALA A 244 -30.06 3.38 -23.85
C ALA A 244 -31.03 2.62 -24.75
N VAL A 245 -30.68 1.41 -25.15
CA VAL A 245 -31.41 0.61 -26.13
C VAL A 245 -31.60 -0.82 -25.64
N HIS A 246 -32.76 -1.40 -25.93
CA HIS A 246 -33.17 -2.70 -25.38
C HIS A 246 -33.26 -3.81 -26.44
N ASN A 247 -33.14 -3.43 -27.71
CA ASN A 247 -33.12 -4.35 -28.84
C ASN A 247 -32.35 -3.74 -30.02
N GLU A 248 -32.04 -4.60 -30.99
CA GLU A 248 -31.31 -4.24 -32.20
C GLU A 248 -32.01 -3.11 -32.99
N ARG A 249 -33.35 -3.12 -33.07
CA ARG A 249 -34.12 -2.12 -33.83
C ARG A 249 -33.97 -0.74 -33.20
N GLU A 250 -34.07 -0.65 -31.87
CA GLU A 250 -33.81 0.57 -31.13
C GLU A 250 -32.37 1.07 -31.32
N ALA A 251 -31.38 0.17 -31.34
CA ALA A 251 -29.98 0.53 -31.58
C ALA A 251 -29.77 1.18 -32.95
N VAL A 252 -30.32 0.57 -34.00
CA VAL A 252 -30.23 1.13 -35.36
C VAL A 252 -30.97 2.46 -35.47
N ALA A 253 -32.20 2.54 -34.93
CA ALA A 253 -32.99 3.77 -34.96
C ALA A 253 -32.30 4.92 -34.19
N ALA A 254 -31.68 4.63 -33.05
CA ALA A 254 -30.90 5.59 -32.30
C ALA A 254 -29.68 6.09 -33.10
N ALA A 255 -28.96 5.17 -33.76
CA ALA A 255 -27.81 5.51 -34.59
C ALA A 255 -28.19 6.39 -35.80
N GLU A 256 -29.28 6.06 -36.49
CA GLU A 256 -29.78 6.83 -37.63
C GLU A 256 -30.24 8.22 -37.22
N LYS A 257 -30.91 8.34 -36.07
CA LYS A 257 -31.35 9.63 -35.52
C LYS A 257 -30.17 10.52 -35.10
N MET A 258 -29.16 9.93 -34.48
CA MET A 258 -27.97 10.62 -33.97
C MET A 258 -26.99 11.00 -35.08
N GLY A 259 -26.97 10.21 -36.17
CA GLY A 259 -26.02 10.33 -37.26
C GLY A 259 -24.72 9.56 -36.98
N TYR A 260 -24.13 9.02 -38.05
CA TYR A 260 -22.88 8.28 -37.99
C TYR A 260 -21.66 9.22 -37.99
N PRO A 261 -20.51 8.81 -37.40
CA PRO A 261 -20.29 7.54 -36.70
C PRO A 261 -20.84 7.49 -35.26
N VAL A 262 -21.13 6.27 -34.79
CA VAL A 262 -21.60 5.98 -33.42
C VAL A 262 -20.75 4.94 -32.72
N VAL A 263 -20.97 4.81 -31.41
CA VAL A 263 -20.38 3.85 -30.49
C VAL A 263 -21.50 2.99 -29.92
N VAL A 264 -21.30 1.68 -29.82
CA VAL A 264 -22.21 0.76 -29.12
C VAL A 264 -21.44 0.15 -27.96
N LYS A 265 -21.96 0.25 -26.73
CA LYS A 265 -21.29 -0.28 -25.53
C LYS A 265 -22.24 -0.73 -24.43
N PRO A 266 -21.84 -1.72 -23.60
CA PRO A 266 -22.48 -2.00 -22.33
C PRO A 266 -22.45 -0.79 -21.38
N ILE A 267 -23.54 -0.58 -20.65
CA ILE A 267 -23.66 0.53 -19.67
C ILE A 267 -22.79 0.24 -18.43
N ASP A 268 -22.76 -1.01 -17.98
CA ASP A 268 -22.30 -1.46 -16.66
C ASP A 268 -20.97 -2.23 -16.67
N LEU A 269 -20.26 -2.27 -17.80
CA LEU A 269 -18.93 -2.88 -17.90
C LEU A 269 -17.82 -1.84 -18.02
N ASP A 270 -16.67 -2.18 -17.44
CA ASP A 270 -15.46 -1.36 -17.42
C ASP A 270 -14.39 -1.88 -18.40
N GLY A 271 -13.36 -1.06 -18.66
CA GLY A 271 -12.14 -1.49 -19.35
C GLY A 271 -12.30 -1.73 -20.86
N GLY A 272 -13.32 -1.16 -21.49
CA GLY A 272 -13.55 -1.27 -22.93
C GLY A 272 -14.22 -2.59 -23.37
N LYS A 273 -14.65 -3.44 -22.44
CA LYS A 273 -15.28 -4.72 -22.76
C LYS A 273 -16.61 -4.51 -23.47
N GLY A 274 -16.76 -5.09 -24.66
CA GLY A 274 -17.97 -4.97 -25.48
C GLY A 274 -18.16 -3.61 -26.14
N VAL A 275 -17.14 -2.73 -26.12
CA VAL A 275 -17.21 -1.41 -26.74
C VAL A 275 -16.83 -1.53 -28.22
N TRP A 276 -17.73 -1.11 -29.09
CA TRP A 276 -17.50 -0.97 -30.52
C TRP A 276 -17.57 0.51 -30.89
N VAL A 277 -16.53 1.04 -31.55
CA VAL A 277 -16.41 2.46 -31.86
C VAL A 277 -16.33 2.70 -33.37
N ASN A 278 -16.49 3.96 -33.79
CA ASN A 278 -16.44 4.40 -35.20
C ASN A 278 -17.38 3.60 -36.12
N ILE A 279 -18.54 3.17 -35.61
CA ILE A 279 -19.51 2.40 -36.39
C ILE A 279 -20.20 3.35 -37.37
N ARG A 280 -20.22 3.01 -38.66
CA ARG A 280 -20.72 3.89 -39.74
C ARG A 280 -21.92 3.36 -40.51
N THR A 281 -22.37 2.13 -40.23
CA THR A 281 -23.45 1.50 -40.97
C THR A 281 -24.43 0.78 -40.05
N ALA A 282 -25.69 0.69 -40.46
CA ALA A 282 -26.71 -0.03 -39.71
C ALA A 282 -26.36 -1.51 -39.52
N ALA A 283 -25.73 -2.16 -40.51
CA ALA A 283 -25.30 -3.56 -40.40
C ALA A 283 -24.27 -3.75 -39.28
N ALA A 284 -23.28 -2.87 -39.20
CA ALA A 284 -22.27 -2.90 -38.14
C ALA A 284 -22.86 -2.56 -36.76
N VAL A 285 -23.89 -1.69 -36.69
CA VAL A 285 -24.64 -1.45 -35.42
C VAL A 285 -25.31 -2.74 -34.93
N ARG A 286 -25.91 -3.53 -35.83
CA ARG A 286 -26.55 -4.82 -35.45
C ARG A 286 -25.54 -5.80 -34.87
N GLU A 287 -24.40 -5.95 -35.55
CA GLU A 287 -23.31 -6.80 -35.10
C GLU A 287 -22.77 -6.35 -33.74
N ALA A 288 -22.50 -5.05 -33.59
CA ALA A 288 -22.02 -4.48 -32.33
C ALA A 288 -23.03 -4.67 -31.19
N TYR A 289 -24.33 -4.47 -31.46
CA TYR A 289 -25.38 -4.71 -30.48
C TYR A 289 -25.46 -6.18 -30.04
N ALA A 290 -25.40 -7.11 -30.99
CA ALA A 290 -25.42 -8.55 -30.70
C ALA A 290 -24.23 -8.96 -29.81
N ASN A 291 -23.05 -8.39 -30.05
CA ASN A 291 -21.87 -8.62 -29.22
C ASN A 291 -22.01 -7.99 -27.82
N ALA A 292 -22.49 -6.75 -27.74
CA ALA A 292 -22.67 -6.06 -26.47
C ALA A 292 -23.72 -6.73 -25.58
N VAL A 293 -24.86 -7.15 -26.16
CA VAL A 293 -25.97 -7.76 -25.41
C VAL A 293 -25.61 -9.15 -24.85
N ALA A 294 -24.70 -9.86 -25.51
CA ALA A 294 -24.15 -11.13 -25.01
C ALA A 294 -23.33 -10.96 -23.72
N LEU A 295 -22.80 -9.75 -23.48
CA LEU A 295 -21.99 -9.42 -22.31
C LEU A 295 -22.81 -8.74 -21.21
N SER A 296 -23.78 -7.91 -21.57
CA SER A 296 -24.66 -7.20 -20.63
C SER A 296 -26.05 -6.97 -21.22
N LYS A 297 -27.09 -7.05 -20.40
CA LYS A 297 -28.46 -6.72 -20.82
C LYS A 297 -28.69 -5.21 -20.99
N GLN A 298 -27.75 -4.38 -20.56
CA GLN A 298 -27.84 -2.93 -20.62
C GLN A 298 -26.86 -2.39 -21.68
N VAL A 299 -27.39 -1.95 -22.82
CA VAL A 299 -26.60 -1.45 -23.94
C VAL A 299 -27.00 -0.01 -24.26
N LEU A 300 -26.02 0.81 -24.66
CA LEU A 300 -26.26 2.17 -25.13
C LEU A 300 -25.63 2.39 -26.51
N VAL A 301 -26.26 3.26 -27.30
CA VAL A 301 -25.70 3.87 -28.52
C VAL A 301 -25.30 5.30 -28.20
N GLU A 302 -24.08 5.69 -28.56
CA GLU A 302 -23.49 6.99 -28.24
C GLU A 302 -22.85 7.63 -29.47
N ARG A 303 -22.85 8.95 -29.55
CA ARG A 303 -22.23 9.67 -30.66
C ARG A 303 -20.73 9.50 -30.57
N HIS A 304 -20.09 9.12 -31.67
CA HIS A 304 -18.64 9.05 -31.70
C HIS A 304 -18.04 10.45 -31.62
N VAL A 305 -17.18 10.68 -30.63
CA VAL A 305 -16.44 11.93 -30.47
C VAL A 305 -15.00 11.70 -30.94
N ASN A 306 -14.57 12.50 -31.92
CA ASN A 306 -13.18 12.52 -32.35
C ASN A 306 -12.35 13.39 -31.39
N GLY A 307 -11.20 12.88 -30.95
CA GLY A 307 -10.29 13.62 -30.08
C GLY A 307 -9.16 12.73 -29.58
N ARG A 308 -8.17 13.36 -28.96
CA ARG A 308 -7.17 12.68 -28.14
C ARG A 308 -7.78 12.38 -26.78
N ASP A 309 -7.34 11.29 -26.18
CA ASP A 309 -7.91 10.76 -24.95
C ASP A 309 -7.02 11.09 -23.76
N PHE A 310 -7.54 11.86 -22.81
CA PHE A 310 -6.83 12.25 -21.61
C PHE A 310 -7.56 11.81 -20.35
N ARG A 311 -6.80 11.35 -19.37
CA ARG A 311 -7.27 11.11 -18.00
C ARG A 311 -6.71 12.18 -17.08
N ILE A 312 -7.60 12.99 -16.51
CA ILE A 312 -7.28 14.04 -15.54
C ILE A 312 -7.62 13.49 -14.14
N GLN A 313 -6.62 13.39 -13.27
CA GLN A 313 -6.81 12.95 -11.88
C GLN A 313 -7.09 14.15 -10.98
N VAL A 314 -8.27 14.12 -10.36
CA VAL A 314 -8.74 15.12 -9.41
C VAL A 314 -8.78 14.49 -8.02
N VAL A 315 -8.19 15.17 -7.03
CA VAL A 315 -8.17 14.78 -5.62
C VAL A 315 -8.50 16.02 -4.80
N HIS A 316 -9.50 15.94 -3.92
CA HIS A 316 -9.95 17.06 -3.07
C HIS A 316 -10.22 18.37 -3.82
N GLY A 317 -10.68 18.27 -5.08
CA GLY A 317 -10.98 19.44 -5.91
C GLY A 317 -9.77 20.04 -6.63
N GLU A 318 -8.60 19.45 -6.52
CA GLU A 318 -7.38 19.87 -7.20
C GLU A 318 -6.98 18.85 -8.28
N VAL A 319 -6.43 19.33 -9.40
CA VAL A 319 -5.84 18.43 -10.40
C VAL A 319 -4.42 18.13 -9.99
N HIS A 320 -4.10 16.85 -9.87
CA HIS A 320 -2.75 16.46 -9.54
C HIS A 320 -1.98 15.80 -10.69
N GLY A 321 -2.66 15.35 -11.74
CA GLY A 321 -1.98 14.74 -12.88
C GLY A 321 -2.86 14.60 -14.10
N VAL A 322 -2.24 14.66 -15.27
CA VAL A 322 -2.90 14.46 -16.56
C VAL A 322 -2.09 13.44 -17.35
N LEU A 323 -2.76 12.43 -17.88
CA LEU A 323 -2.16 11.47 -18.80
C LEU A 323 -2.93 11.43 -20.10
N GLU A 324 -2.19 11.46 -21.20
CA GLU A 324 -2.73 11.02 -22.46
C GLU A 324 -2.73 9.50 -22.52
N ARG A 325 -3.85 8.93 -22.90
CA ARG A 325 -3.99 7.52 -23.21
C ARG A 325 -3.82 7.36 -24.71
N VAL A 326 -2.58 7.13 -25.15
CA VAL A 326 -2.26 6.92 -26.56
C VAL A 326 -2.73 5.51 -26.95
N PRO A 327 -3.54 5.35 -28.01
CA PRO A 327 -3.98 4.04 -28.46
C PRO A 327 -2.83 3.14 -28.90
N GLY A 328 -3.07 1.83 -28.90
CA GLY A 328 -2.09 0.88 -29.42
C GLY A 328 -1.76 1.18 -30.88
N GLY A 329 -0.47 1.33 -31.19
CA GLY A 329 0.03 1.64 -32.52
C GLY A 329 1.54 1.62 -32.59
N VAL A 330 2.06 2.03 -33.74
CA VAL A 330 3.51 2.15 -34.03
C VAL A 330 3.79 3.53 -34.62
N THR A 331 4.99 4.05 -34.39
CA THR A 331 5.43 5.32 -35.01
C THR A 331 6.41 5.02 -36.15
N GLY A 332 6.13 5.55 -37.33
CA GLY A 332 6.98 5.41 -38.50
C GLY A 332 8.38 5.97 -38.27
N ASN A 333 9.39 5.27 -38.77
CA ASN A 333 10.76 5.75 -38.86
C ASN A 333 11.19 6.07 -40.29
N GLY A 334 10.26 5.95 -41.27
CA GLY A 334 10.52 6.18 -42.68
C GLY A 334 11.27 5.05 -43.40
N VAL A 335 11.56 3.94 -42.72
CA VAL A 335 12.35 2.82 -43.26
C VAL A 335 11.63 1.48 -43.11
N ASP A 336 11.16 1.16 -41.90
CA ASP A 336 10.54 -0.13 -41.60
C ASP A 336 9.04 -0.14 -41.96
N SER A 337 8.52 -1.29 -42.39
CA SER A 337 7.09 -1.49 -42.59
C SER A 337 6.32 -1.48 -41.27
N VAL A 338 5.01 -1.23 -41.32
CA VAL A 338 4.14 -1.30 -40.12
C VAL A 338 4.33 -2.63 -39.39
N LYS A 339 4.39 -3.74 -40.11
CA LYS A 339 4.62 -5.07 -39.53
C LYS A 339 5.97 -5.18 -38.83
N GLY A 340 7.05 -4.72 -39.47
CA GLY A 340 8.39 -4.72 -38.86
C GLY A 340 8.47 -3.83 -37.60
N LEU A 341 7.83 -2.66 -37.62
CA LEU A 341 7.72 -1.79 -36.46
C LEU A 341 6.99 -2.48 -35.30
N LEU A 342 5.88 -3.16 -35.59
CA LEU A 342 5.05 -3.84 -34.61
C LEU A 342 5.79 -5.03 -33.96
N GLU A 343 6.41 -5.89 -34.77
CA GLU A 343 7.16 -7.05 -34.30
C GLU A 343 8.31 -6.62 -33.38
N ARG A 344 9.07 -5.59 -33.77
CA ARG A 344 10.14 -5.01 -32.94
C ARG A 344 9.59 -4.45 -31.63
N GLN A 345 8.53 -3.65 -31.67
CA GLN A 345 7.93 -3.08 -30.47
C GLN A 345 7.42 -4.16 -29.49
N ASN A 346 6.79 -5.21 -30.00
CA ASN A 346 6.33 -6.33 -29.19
C ASN A 346 7.50 -7.12 -28.56
N LEU A 347 8.59 -7.31 -29.32
CA LEU A 347 9.81 -7.94 -28.83
C LEU A 347 10.46 -7.09 -27.72
N ASP A 348 10.56 -5.78 -27.94
CA ASP A 348 11.11 -4.83 -26.97
C ASP A 348 10.30 -4.86 -25.66
N ARG A 349 8.97 -4.85 -25.72
CA ARG A 349 8.09 -4.96 -24.53
C ARG A 349 8.34 -6.26 -23.76
N LYS A 350 8.51 -7.38 -24.47
CA LYS A 350 8.76 -8.70 -23.86
C LYS A 350 10.10 -8.78 -23.12
N HIS A 351 11.09 -8.04 -23.57
CA HIS A 351 12.45 -8.04 -23.02
C HIS A 351 12.81 -6.78 -22.23
N ALA A 352 11.86 -5.88 -22.02
CA ALA A 352 12.08 -4.62 -21.30
C ALA A 352 12.43 -4.88 -19.83
N ALA A 353 13.47 -4.19 -19.35
CA ALA A 353 13.83 -4.13 -17.94
C ALA A 353 13.08 -3.02 -17.18
N ASP A 354 12.40 -2.11 -17.89
CA ASP A 354 11.66 -0.97 -17.34
C ASP A 354 10.15 -1.20 -17.38
N ASP A 355 9.35 -0.15 -17.14
CA ASP A 355 7.88 -0.23 -17.07
C ASP A 355 7.21 -0.69 -18.37
N ARG A 356 7.93 -0.67 -19.50
CA ARG A 356 7.41 -1.20 -20.78
C ARG A 356 7.08 -2.68 -20.70
N ARG A 357 7.66 -3.43 -19.73
CA ARG A 357 7.33 -4.84 -19.47
C ARG A 357 5.89 -5.08 -19.03
N PHE A 358 5.23 -4.04 -18.54
CA PHE A 358 3.81 -4.09 -18.15
C PHE A 358 2.86 -3.74 -19.32
N LEU A 359 3.40 -3.32 -20.47
CA LEU A 359 2.61 -3.03 -21.67
C LEU A 359 2.34 -4.33 -22.44
N HIS A 360 1.08 -4.55 -22.80
CA HIS A 360 0.71 -5.71 -23.60
C HIS A 360 1.18 -5.57 -25.04
N GLY A 361 1.55 -6.68 -25.69
CA GLY A 361 1.78 -6.69 -27.13
C GLY A 361 0.50 -6.33 -27.90
N ILE A 362 0.66 -5.73 -29.07
CA ILE A 362 -0.46 -5.45 -29.99
C ILE A 362 -0.55 -6.62 -30.98
N ALA A 363 -1.74 -7.22 -31.12
CA ALA A 363 -1.95 -8.33 -32.05
C ALA A 363 -2.22 -7.84 -33.48
N ASP A 364 -1.79 -8.63 -34.45
CA ASP A 364 -2.03 -8.48 -35.88
C ASP A 364 -3.39 -9.11 -36.28
N ASP A 365 -4.48 -8.49 -35.83
CA ASP A 365 -5.84 -9.00 -36.00
C ASP A 365 -6.68 -8.19 -37.00
N LYS A 366 -7.95 -8.59 -37.15
CA LYS A 366 -8.91 -7.92 -38.04
C LYS A 366 -9.15 -6.45 -37.67
N GLU A 367 -9.10 -6.08 -36.40
CA GLU A 367 -9.26 -4.68 -35.98
C GLU A 367 -8.08 -3.85 -36.47
N ALA A 368 -6.85 -4.32 -36.23
CA ALA A 368 -5.64 -3.63 -36.70
C ALA A 368 -5.66 -3.47 -38.21
N LEU A 369 -6.01 -4.53 -38.95
CA LEU A 369 -6.13 -4.46 -40.41
C LEU A 369 -7.19 -3.44 -40.85
N GLY A 370 -8.36 -3.41 -40.20
CA GLY A 370 -9.41 -2.44 -40.49
C GLY A 370 -8.94 -1.00 -40.30
N LEU A 371 -8.24 -0.72 -39.19
CA LEU A 371 -7.69 0.62 -38.90
C LEU A 371 -6.57 1.01 -39.87
N LEU A 372 -5.77 0.07 -40.35
CA LEU A 372 -4.76 0.35 -41.38
C LEU A 372 -5.41 0.78 -42.68
N VAL A 373 -6.42 0.04 -43.14
CA VAL A 373 -7.18 0.38 -44.34
C VAL A 373 -7.83 1.76 -44.22
N GLU A 374 -8.37 2.11 -43.04
CA GLU A 374 -8.91 3.47 -42.78
C GLU A 374 -7.87 4.59 -42.85
N GLN A 375 -6.58 4.27 -42.67
CA GLN A 375 -5.46 5.21 -42.74
C GLN A 375 -4.74 5.17 -44.10
N ASP A 376 -5.32 4.49 -45.10
CA ASP A 376 -4.74 4.22 -46.41
C ASP A 376 -3.38 3.50 -46.32
N LEU A 377 -3.30 2.51 -45.43
CA LEU A 377 -2.12 1.69 -45.16
C LEU A 377 -2.45 0.20 -45.18
N ASP A 378 -1.41 -0.62 -45.34
CA ASP A 378 -1.41 -2.06 -45.09
C ASP A 378 -0.21 -2.44 -44.20
N TRP A 379 -0.02 -3.74 -43.97
CA TRP A 379 1.08 -4.25 -43.14
C TRP A 379 2.48 -4.01 -43.71
N GLU A 380 2.60 -3.89 -45.03
CA GLU A 380 3.88 -3.73 -45.75
C GLU A 380 4.21 -2.26 -46.02
N SER A 381 3.25 -1.37 -45.82
CA SER A 381 3.41 0.07 -45.94
C SER A 381 4.51 0.59 -45.01
N VAL A 382 5.35 1.50 -45.50
CA VAL A 382 6.41 2.18 -44.73
C VAL A 382 5.93 3.58 -44.32
N PRO A 383 5.53 3.81 -43.05
CA PRO A 383 5.06 5.11 -42.64
C PRO A 383 6.23 6.10 -42.52
N GLY A 384 6.02 7.33 -42.99
CA GLY A 384 7.01 8.40 -42.88
C GLY A 384 7.46 8.65 -41.43
N ALA A 385 8.68 9.16 -41.26
CA ALA A 385 9.26 9.39 -39.94
C ALA A 385 8.35 10.29 -39.07
N GLY A 386 8.04 9.82 -37.85
CA GLY A 386 7.17 10.52 -36.89
C GLY A 386 5.68 10.34 -37.13
N ARG A 387 5.24 9.69 -38.22
CA ARG A 387 3.82 9.39 -38.46
C ARG A 387 3.37 8.27 -37.52
N PHE A 388 2.49 8.59 -36.58
CA PHE A 388 1.84 7.59 -35.74
C PHE A 388 0.80 6.81 -36.58
N VAL A 389 0.87 5.48 -36.52
CA VAL A 389 -0.06 4.55 -37.16
C VAL A 389 -0.85 3.83 -36.07
N ARG A 390 -2.15 4.10 -36.03
CA ARG A 390 -3.05 3.52 -35.03
C ARG A 390 -3.41 2.08 -35.41
N LEU A 391 -3.32 1.15 -34.46
CA LEU A 391 -3.67 -0.28 -34.64
C LEU A 391 -4.78 -0.74 -33.68
N ARG A 392 -5.21 0.13 -32.76
CA ARG A 392 -6.30 -0.11 -31.83
C ARG A 392 -7.18 1.09 -31.66
N SER A 393 -8.47 0.84 -31.54
CA SER A 393 -9.45 1.89 -31.31
C SER A 393 -9.49 2.28 -29.82
N ALA A 394 -9.33 1.31 -28.91
CA ALA A 394 -9.25 1.57 -27.48
C ALA A 394 -7.84 2.01 -27.03
N SER A 395 -7.79 2.99 -26.12
CA SER A 395 -6.55 3.54 -25.56
C SER A 395 -6.08 2.84 -24.28
N ASN A 396 -6.39 1.56 -24.15
CA ASN A 396 -6.20 0.82 -22.92
C ASN A 396 -4.85 0.10 -22.95
N VAL A 397 -4.17 -0.02 -21.81
CA VAL A 397 -2.89 -0.75 -21.72
C VAL A 397 -3.04 -2.21 -22.14
N ALA A 398 -4.20 -2.82 -21.86
CA ALA A 398 -4.52 -4.20 -22.24
C ALA A 398 -4.56 -4.43 -23.76
N SER A 399 -4.87 -3.41 -24.56
CA SER A 399 -4.80 -3.44 -26.02
C SER A 399 -3.46 -2.94 -26.55
N GLY A 400 -2.48 -2.67 -25.67
CA GLY A 400 -1.16 -2.19 -26.04
C GLY A 400 -1.04 -0.67 -26.19
N GLY A 401 -2.03 0.08 -25.69
CA GLY A 401 -1.96 1.54 -25.53
C GLY A 401 -0.90 1.97 -24.52
N VAL A 402 -0.45 3.21 -24.64
CA VAL A 402 0.64 3.78 -23.85
C VAL A 402 0.13 4.98 -23.04
N PRO A 403 0.23 4.93 -21.70
CA PRO A 403 -0.09 6.06 -20.85
C PRO A 403 1.10 7.05 -20.83
N THR A 404 0.90 8.26 -21.35
CA THR A 404 1.94 9.29 -21.47
C THR A 404 1.63 10.48 -20.57
N PRO A 405 2.46 10.80 -19.56
CA PRO A 405 2.28 11.98 -18.72
C PRO A 405 2.29 13.29 -19.52
N VAL A 406 1.36 14.18 -19.21
CA VAL A 406 1.28 15.53 -19.76
C VAL A 406 1.64 16.52 -18.65
N PRO A 407 2.68 17.36 -18.82
CA PRO A 407 2.97 18.45 -17.89
C PRO A 407 1.75 19.36 -17.69
N LEU A 408 1.46 19.74 -16.44
CA LEU A 408 0.25 20.52 -16.13
C LEU A 408 0.25 21.91 -16.77
N ASP A 409 1.42 22.51 -16.96
CA ASP A 409 1.63 23.79 -17.65
C ASP A 409 1.37 23.71 -19.16
N HIS A 410 1.30 22.51 -19.73
CA HIS A 410 0.88 22.29 -21.12
C HIS A 410 -0.64 22.09 -21.26
N VAL A 411 -1.39 22.05 -20.16
CA VAL A 411 -2.85 21.87 -20.17
C VAL A 411 -3.55 23.21 -19.96
N HIS A 412 -4.51 23.52 -20.82
CA HIS A 412 -5.28 24.76 -20.67
C HIS A 412 -6.07 24.78 -19.35
N PRO A 413 -6.04 25.88 -18.57
CA PRO A 413 -6.74 25.97 -17.27
C PRO A 413 -8.25 25.68 -17.31
N ASP A 414 -8.91 26.00 -18.42
CA ASP A 414 -10.35 25.70 -18.60
C ASP A 414 -10.64 24.19 -18.60
N ASN A 415 -9.71 23.38 -19.10
CA ASN A 415 -9.85 21.91 -19.16
C ASN A 415 -9.66 21.30 -17.77
N LEU A 416 -8.72 21.85 -16.98
CA LEU A 416 -8.54 21.49 -15.57
C LEU A 416 -9.79 21.85 -14.76
N SER A 417 -10.30 23.07 -14.96
CA SER A 417 -11.51 23.57 -14.31
C SER A 417 -12.74 22.72 -14.66
N LEU A 418 -12.84 22.27 -15.91
CA LEU A 418 -13.90 21.37 -16.36
C LEU A 418 -13.86 20.03 -15.62
N ALA A 419 -12.68 19.42 -15.48
CA ALA A 419 -12.51 18.17 -14.76
C ALA A 419 -12.85 18.31 -13.27
N VAL A 420 -12.34 19.34 -12.61
CA VAL A 420 -12.67 19.65 -11.20
C VAL A 420 -14.18 19.86 -11.03
N ARG A 421 -14.81 20.59 -11.95
CA ARG A 421 -16.25 20.83 -11.93
C ARG A 421 -17.05 19.53 -12.09
N ALA A 422 -16.66 18.63 -12.99
CA ALA A 422 -17.34 17.35 -13.19
C ALA A 422 -17.27 16.48 -11.94
N THR A 423 -16.10 16.38 -11.32
CA THR A 423 -15.88 15.68 -10.04
C THR A 423 -16.76 16.25 -8.92
N ARG A 424 -16.81 17.59 -8.79
CA ARG A 424 -17.66 18.27 -7.80
C ARG A 424 -19.15 18.02 -8.01
N LEU A 425 -19.62 18.05 -9.26
CA LEU A 425 -21.04 17.79 -9.59
C LEU A 425 -21.47 16.37 -9.20
N LEU A 426 -20.56 15.41 -9.27
CA LEU A 426 -20.78 14.03 -8.84
C LEU A 426 -20.46 13.78 -7.36
N ARG A 427 -20.07 14.82 -6.60
CA ARG A 427 -19.68 14.74 -5.17
C ARG A 427 -18.62 13.69 -4.90
N LEU A 428 -17.64 13.59 -5.79
CA LEU A 428 -16.47 12.73 -5.63
C LEU A 428 -15.33 13.54 -5.03
N ASP A 429 -14.64 12.96 -4.06
CA ASP A 429 -13.42 13.48 -3.46
C ASP A 429 -12.19 13.09 -4.30
N VAL A 430 -12.22 11.91 -4.90
CA VAL A 430 -11.19 11.41 -5.81
C VAL A 430 -11.86 10.95 -7.10
N ALA A 431 -11.34 11.37 -8.25
CA ALA A 431 -11.85 10.93 -9.54
C ALA A 431 -10.79 10.94 -10.65
N GLY A 432 -10.91 10.00 -11.58
CA GLY A 432 -10.26 10.07 -12.89
C GLY A 432 -11.28 10.52 -13.93
N VAL A 433 -11.11 11.71 -14.48
CA VAL A 433 -11.99 12.27 -15.52
C VAL A 433 -11.41 11.96 -16.89
N ASP A 434 -12.17 11.24 -17.70
CA ASP A 434 -11.79 10.85 -19.06
C ASP A 434 -12.33 11.88 -20.05
N LEU A 435 -11.44 12.68 -20.62
CA LEU A 435 -11.74 13.79 -21.51
C LEU A 435 -11.25 13.48 -22.92
N LEU A 436 -12.16 13.49 -23.89
CA LEU A 436 -11.84 13.55 -25.31
C LEU A 436 -11.78 15.00 -25.77
N ILE A 437 -10.63 15.42 -26.29
CA ILE A 437 -10.41 16.78 -26.79
C ILE A 437 -9.38 16.75 -27.95
N PRO A 438 -9.54 17.54 -29.03
CA PRO A 438 -8.57 17.57 -30.12
C PRO A 438 -7.17 18.01 -29.66
N ASP A 439 -7.12 19.03 -28.80
CA ASP A 439 -5.89 19.59 -28.24
C ASP A 439 -6.13 20.07 -26.80
N ILE A 440 -5.46 19.42 -25.84
CA ILE A 440 -5.60 19.73 -24.41
C ILE A 440 -4.94 21.06 -24.00
N GLY A 441 -4.07 21.61 -24.85
CA GLY A 441 -3.46 22.93 -24.67
C GLY A 441 -4.38 24.10 -25.03
N ARG A 442 -5.53 23.82 -25.65
CA ARG A 442 -6.55 24.82 -26.00
C ARG A 442 -7.79 24.65 -25.12
N SER A 443 -8.52 25.76 -24.92
CA SER A 443 -9.77 25.73 -24.17
C SER A 443 -10.82 24.85 -24.85
N TRP A 444 -11.48 23.98 -24.07
CA TRP A 444 -12.64 23.21 -24.53
C TRP A 444 -13.81 24.11 -25.00
N LEU A 445 -13.87 25.37 -24.56
CA LEU A 445 -14.88 26.33 -24.99
C LEU A 445 -14.71 26.73 -26.47
N GLU A 446 -13.49 26.65 -27.00
CA GLU A 446 -13.18 26.98 -28.39
C GLU A 446 -13.13 25.73 -29.28
N GLY A 447 -12.44 24.69 -28.81
CA GLY A 447 -12.16 23.48 -29.59
C GLY A 447 -13.19 22.37 -29.44
N GLY A 448 -14.11 22.51 -28.47
CA GLY A 448 -14.99 21.43 -28.03
C GLY A 448 -14.24 20.37 -27.22
N ALA A 449 -14.95 19.70 -26.33
CA ALA A 449 -14.46 18.51 -25.63
C ALA A 449 -15.65 17.64 -25.22
N SER A 450 -15.39 16.45 -24.74
CA SER A 450 -16.43 15.58 -24.19
C SER A 450 -15.89 14.73 -23.05
N ILE A 451 -16.55 14.77 -21.89
CA ILE A 451 -16.26 13.86 -20.79
C ILE A 451 -16.98 12.54 -21.08
N CYS A 452 -16.20 11.50 -21.39
CA CYS A 452 -16.75 10.18 -21.68
C CYS A 452 -17.10 9.40 -20.43
N GLU A 453 -16.33 9.58 -19.36
CA GLU A 453 -16.47 8.86 -18.11
C GLU A 453 -15.86 9.64 -16.95
N VAL A 454 -16.43 9.50 -15.76
CA VAL A 454 -15.82 9.93 -14.51
C VAL A 454 -15.67 8.70 -13.61
N ASN A 455 -14.44 8.30 -13.36
CA ASN A 455 -14.10 7.11 -12.61
C ASN A 455 -13.94 7.46 -11.13
N ALA A 456 -14.83 6.96 -10.27
CA ALA A 456 -14.79 7.22 -8.82
C ALA A 456 -13.69 6.44 -8.07
N GLN A 457 -13.16 5.35 -8.66
CA GLN A 457 -12.04 4.57 -8.09
C GLN A 457 -10.94 4.41 -9.15
N PRO A 458 -10.31 5.52 -9.59
CA PRO A 458 -9.34 5.45 -10.67
C PRO A 458 -8.11 4.64 -10.24
N GLN A 459 -7.49 3.94 -11.20
CA GLN A 459 -6.10 3.55 -11.04
C GLN A 459 -5.26 4.82 -11.05
N MET A 460 -4.57 5.08 -9.94
CA MET A 460 -3.75 6.28 -9.78
C MET A 460 -2.44 6.12 -10.54
N PHE A 461 -1.81 7.24 -10.89
CA PHE A 461 -0.45 7.18 -11.43
C PHE A 461 0.53 6.84 -10.29
N THR A 462 1.62 6.12 -10.56
CA THR A 462 2.58 5.72 -9.51
C THR A 462 3.17 6.92 -8.77
N THR A 463 3.35 8.04 -9.47
CA THR A 463 3.83 9.31 -8.93
C THR A 463 2.80 10.03 -8.07
N MET A 464 1.55 9.56 -8.05
CA MET A 464 0.42 10.28 -7.45
C MET A 464 0.03 9.82 -6.05
N HIS A 465 0.41 8.61 -5.64
CA HIS A 465 0.05 8.09 -4.31
C HIS A 465 0.61 8.96 -3.17
N LYS A 466 1.85 9.44 -3.29
CA LYS A 466 2.50 10.28 -2.29
C LYS A 466 1.87 11.68 -2.15
N PRO A 467 1.72 12.48 -3.22
CA PRO A 467 1.03 13.77 -3.12
C PRO A 467 -0.41 13.66 -2.63
N MET A 468 -1.14 12.64 -3.10
CA MET A 468 -2.51 12.39 -2.65
C MET A 468 -2.57 12.06 -1.16
N LEU A 469 -1.72 11.14 -0.68
CA LEU A 469 -1.69 10.79 0.74
C LEU A 469 -1.33 11.99 1.62
N ALA A 470 -0.36 12.80 1.20
CA ALA A 470 -0.01 14.03 1.92
C ALA A 470 -1.19 15.02 1.97
N SER A 471 -1.89 15.23 0.86
CA SER A 471 -3.08 16.09 0.80
C SER A 471 -4.22 15.59 1.69
N LEU A 472 -4.52 14.29 1.66
CA LEU A 472 -5.53 13.64 2.49
C LEU A 472 -5.30 13.84 4.01
N LEU A 473 -4.03 13.92 4.40
CA LEU A 473 -3.58 14.12 5.78
C LEU A 473 -3.29 15.59 6.13
N GLY A 474 -3.68 16.53 5.27
CA GLY A 474 -3.51 17.96 5.48
C GLY A 474 -2.04 18.41 5.55
N GLY A 475 -1.14 17.72 4.85
CA GLY A 475 0.30 17.98 4.89
C GLY A 475 1.00 17.53 6.17
N THR A 476 0.29 16.84 7.08
CA THR A 476 0.87 16.28 8.32
C THR A 476 1.34 14.84 8.12
N ASP A 477 2.02 14.30 9.13
CA ASP A 477 2.43 12.89 9.17
C ASP A 477 1.29 11.94 9.60
N GLY A 478 0.06 12.45 9.74
CA GLY A 478 -1.12 11.69 10.13
C GLY A 478 -1.19 11.31 11.60
N ARG A 479 -0.27 11.77 12.47
CA ARG A 479 -0.29 11.43 13.91
C ARG A 479 -1.08 12.45 14.72
N ILE A 480 -1.90 11.94 15.63
CA ILE A 480 -2.39 12.68 16.80
C ILE A 480 -1.36 12.59 17.94
N PRO A 481 -1.37 13.52 18.90
CA PRO A 481 -0.49 13.43 20.06
C PRO A 481 -0.73 12.15 20.87
N VAL A 482 0.35 11.48 21.29
CA VAL A 482 0.29 10.22 22.04
C VAL A 482 1.16 10.26 23.29
N ALA A 483 0.56 9.94 24.42
CA ALA A 483 1.28 9.58 25.64
C ALA A 483 1.30 8.07 25.84
N VAL A 484 2.47 7.53 26.16
CA VAL A 484 2.64 6.13 26.56
C VAL A 484 3.07 6.09 28.01
N VAL A 485 2.31 5.38 28.85
CA VAL A 485 2.59 5.22 30.27
C VAL A 485 2.94 3.76 30.55
N VAL A 486 4.21 3.50 30.77
CA VAL A 486 4.76 2.15 31.04
C VAL A 486 4.67 1.84 32.51
N GLY A 487 4.19 0.64 32.86
CA GLY A 487 4.14 0.15 34.24
C GLY A 487 2.93 0.63 35.04
N ALA A 488 1.96 1.27 34.38
CA ALA A 488 0.78 1.83 35.03
C ALA A 488 -0.19 0.75 35.55
N GLN A 489 -0.64 0.92 36.79
CA GLN A 489 -1.82 0.24 37.33
C GLN A 489 -3.10 0.94 36.87
N ALA A 490 -4.21 0.20 36.76
CA ALA A 490 -5.54 0.73 36.42
C ALA A 490 -6.17 1.62 37.51
N ALA A 491 -5.38 2.13 38.45
CA ALA A 491 -5.85 2.98 39.52
C ALA A 491 -6.29 4.35 38.96
N THR A 492 -7.44 4.85 39.44
CA THR A 492 -8.00 6.16 39.06
C THR A 492 -7.05 7.34 39.29
N ASP A 493 -6.09 7.19 40.22
CA ASP A 493 -5.08 8.19 40.56
C ASP A 493 -3.73 7.96 39.86
N GLY A 494 -3.67 6.99 38.94
CA GLY A 494 -2.48 6.69 38.14
C GLY A 494 -2.16 7.75 37.09
N ALA A 495 -0.93 7.71 36.56
CA ALA A 495 -0.43 8.72 35.62
C ALA A 495 -1.27 8.84 34.34
N GLY A 496 -1.71 7.72 33.79
CA GLY A 496 -2.55 7.73 32.57
C GLY A 496 -3.92 8.38 32.78
N PRO A 497 -4.76 7.91 33.73
CA PRO A 497 -6.04 8.53 34.03
C PRO A 497 -5.97 10.02 34.41
N ALA A 498 -4.92 10.44 35.11
CA ALA A 498 -4.72 11.87 35.42
C ALA A 498 -4.47 12.70 34.16
N LEU A 499 -3.52 12.28 33.32
CA LEU A 499 -3.22 12.97 32.07
C LEU A 499 -4.44 13.04 31.13
N HIS A 500 -5.23 11.97 31.09
CA HIS A 500 -6.49 11.95 30.36
C HIS A 500 -7.48 12.98 30.90
N ARG A 501 -7.69 13.08 32.21
CA ARG A 501 -8.55 14.12 32.81
C ARG A 501 -8.09 15.53 32.48
N ASP A 502 -6.78 15.78 32.50
CA ASP A 502 -6.23 17.10 32.19
C ASP A 502 -6.48 17.49 30.72
N LEU A 503 -6.34 16.54 29.80
CA LEU A 503 -6.69 16.76 28.38
C LEU A 503 -8.17 17.07 28.20
N LEU A 504 -9.06 16.35 28.90
CA LEU A 504 -10.50 16.63 28.87
C LEU A 504 -10.82 18.01 29.45
N ALA A 505 -10.14 18.42 30.52
CA ALA A 505 -10.32 19.76 31.12
C ALA A 505 -9.88 20.87 30.17
N LYS A 506 -8.91 20.60 29.29
CA LYS A 506 -8.47 21.49 28.19
C LYS A 506 -9.36 21.42 26.95
N GLY A 507 -10.44 20.63 26.97
CA GLY A 507 -11.39 20.51 25.87
C GLY A 507 -10.91 19.66 24.69
N VAL A 508 -9.89 18.82 24.90
CA VAL A 508 -9.42 17.83 23.92
C VAL A 508 -10.25 16.56 24.08
N ASN A 509 -10.81 16.02 22.99
CA ASN A 509 -11.48 14.72 23.01
C ASN A 509 -10.43 13.59 23.02
N ALA A 510 -9.83 13.37 24.18
CA ALA A 510 -8.76 12.40 24.37
C ALA A 510 -9.28 10.98 24.61
N GLY A 511 -8.60 9.99 24.03
CA GLY A 511 -8.80 8.58 24.31
C GLY A 511 -7.87 8.07 25.40
N LEU A 512 -8.34 7.17 26.25
CA LEU A 512 -7.53 6.51 27.29
C LEU A 512 -7.65 5.00 27.16
N VAL A 513 -6.52 4.31 27.23
CA VAL A 513 -6.47 2.85 27.40
C VAL A 513 -5.76 2.56 28.71
N CYS A 514 -6.45 1.92 29.65
CA CYS A 514 -5.86 1.54 30.93
C CYS A 514 -6.40 0.20 31.42
N GLY A 515 -5.51 -0.79 31.59
CA GLY A 515 -5.92 -2.17 31.83
C GLY A 515 -6.71 -2.72 30.65
N ASN A 516 -7.95 -3.13 30.91
CA ASN A 516 -8.89 -3.61 29.89
C ASN A 516 -9.95 -2.54 29.53
N GLN A 517 -9.86 -1.34 30.10
CA GLN A 517 -10.80 -0.26 29.85
C GLN A 517 -10.29 0.67 28.75
N VAL A 518 -11.19 1.07 27.88
CA VAL A 518 -10.97 2.04 26.80
C VAL A 518 -12.02 3.12 26.92
N HIS A 519 -11.58 4.37 26.95
CA HIS A 519 -12.44 5.54 26.99
C HIS A 519 -12.20 6.43 25.78
N VAL A 520 -13.26 7.05 25.28
CA VAL A 520 -13.22 8.13 24.28
C VAL A 520 -13.91 9.34 24.90
N GLY A 521 -13.18 10.43 25.08
CA GLY A 521 -13.68 11.53 25.90
C GLY A 521 -13.95 11.04 27.32
N ARG A 522 -15.18 11.26 27.81
CA ARG A 522 -15.65 10.73 29.12
C ARG A 522 -16.33 9.37 29.03
N GLU A 523 -16.64 8.89 27.82
CA GLU A 523 -17.39 7.66 27.61
C GLU A 523 -16.49 6.44 27.76
N LEU A 524 -16.93 5.44 28.53
CA LEU A 524 -16.32 4.11 28.56
C LEU A 524 -16.85 3.31 27.36
N VAL A 525 -16.01 3.11 26.34
CA VAL A 525 -16.41 2.44 25.09
C VAL A 525 -16.14 0.94 25.10
N CYS A 526 -15.26 0.46 25.99
CA CYS A 526 -14.98 -0.96 26.19
C CYS A 526 -14.39 -1.20 27.58
N ASN A 527 -14.81 -2.27 28.26
CA ASN A 527 -14.35 -2.62 29.61
C ASN A 527 -13.60 -3.96 29.70
N ASP A 528 -13.44 -4.65 28.57
CA ASP A 528 -12.88 -5.99 28.44
C ASP A 528 -11.87 -6.10 27.28
N ALA A 529 -11.23 -4.98 26.91
CA ALA A 529 -10.23 -4.96 25.85
C ALA A 529 -9.10 -5.95 26.15
N ALA A 530 -8.61 -6.61 25.09
CA ALA A 530 -7.51 -7.58 25.18
C ALA A 530 -6.13 -6.90 25.38
N GLY A 531 -6.04 -6.04 26.40
CA GLY A 531 -4.89 -5.26 26.78
C GLY A 531 -4.65 -4.00 25.94
N ALA A 532 -3.55 -3.33 26.26
CA ALA A 532 -3.20 -2.01 25.72
C ALA A 532 -3.14 -1.96 24.20
N PHE A 533 -2.65 -3.03 23.56
CA PHE A 533 -2.56 -3.09 22.11
C PHE A 533 -3.94 -3.02 21.46
N ALA A 534 -4.86 -3.88 21.89
CA ALA A 534 -6.21 -3.93 21.34
C ALA A 534 -6.95 -2.61 21.61
N GLY A 535 -6.87 -2.08 22.83
CA GLY A 535 -7.50 -0.81 23.18
C GLY A 535 -6.94 0.38 22.37
N ALA A 536 -5.62 0.47 22.19
CA ALA A 536 -5.02 1.53 21.41
C ALA A 536 -5.41 1.44 19.93
N ARG A 537 -5.54 0.22 19.38
CA ARG A 537 -6.08 0.04 18.02
C ARG A 537 -7.51 0.55 17.88
N MET A 538 -8.34 0.47 18.93
CA MET A 538 -9.69 1.06 18.92
C MET A 538 -9.59 2.58 18.83
N LEU A 539 -8.75 3.21 19.67
CA LEU A 539 -8.54 4.66 19.64
C LEU A 539 -7.93 5.16 18.33
N CYS A 540 -6.93 4.46 17.77
CA CYS A 540 -6.33 4.80 16.49
C CYS A 540 -7.36 4.82 15.34
N ASN A 541 -8.41 4.00 15.43
CA ASN A 541 -9.44 3.89 14.41
C ASN A 541 -10.60 4.91 14.60
N ASP A 542 -10.73 5.52 15.78
CA ASP A 542 -11.83 6.42 16.11
C ASP A 542 -11.49 7.87 15.73
N GLN A 543 -12.15 8.38 14.69
CA GLN A 543 -11.91 9.73 14.17
C GLN A 543 -12.31 10.86 15.13
N SER A 544 -13.01 10.57 16.23
CA SER A 544 -13.28 11.59 17.25
C SER A 544 -12.08 11.82 18.17
N VAL A 545 -11.12 10.88 18.23
CA VAL A 545 -10.00 10.93 19.16
C VAL A 545 -8.93 11.92 18.67
N GLU A 546 -8.72 12.98 19.43
CA GLU A 546 -7.79 14.06 19.10
C GLU A 546 -6.39 13.86 19.72
N ALA A 547 -6.30 13.09 20.80
CA ALA A 547 -5.05 12.69 21.47
C ALA A 547 -5.25 11.34 22.20
N MET A 548 -4.18 10.58 22.44
CA MET A 548 -4.26 9.27 23.11
C MET A 548 -3.36 9.18 24.34
N VAL A 549 -3.86 8.54 25.39
CA VAL A 549 -3.08 8.11 26.56
C VAL A 549 -3.15 6.59 26.65
N ILE A 550 -2.00 5.92 26.54
CA ILE A 550 -1.92 4.46 26.44
C ILE A 550 -1.11 3.93 27.63
N CYS A 551 -1.78 3.31 28.58
CA CYS A 551 -1.14 2.59 29.69
C CYS A 551 -0.79 1.17 29.26
N VAL A 552 0.49 0.80 29.35
CA VAL A 552 1.02 -0.47 28.85
C VAL A 552 1.69 -1.27 29.97
N SER A 553 1.50 -2.59 29.90
CA SER A 553 2.18 -3.56 30.75
C SER A 553 3.30 -4.27 30.00
N ASP A 554 4.28 -4.77 30.75
CA ASP A 554 5.42 -5.56 30.28
C ASP A 554 4.99 -6.70 29.38
N LYS A 555 4.04 -7.51 29.85
CA LYS A 555 3.51 -8.65 29.12
C LYS A 555 2.79 -8.24 27.83
N GLY A 556 2.14 -7.07 27.81
CA GLY A 556 1.44 -6.58 26.63
C GLY A 556 2.41 -6.29 25.48
N ILE A 557 3.48 -5.57 25.79
CA ILE A 557 4.46 -5.12 24.79
C ILE A 557 5.32 -6.27 24.29
N LEU A 558 5.78 -7.16 25.18
CA LEU A 558 6.58 -8.33 24.79
C LEU A 558 5.82 -9.29 23.85
N ASN A 559 4.49 -9.36 23.96
CA ASN A 559 3.68 -10.28 23.16
C ASN A 559 3.07 -9.66 21.89
N ARG A 560 2.86 -8.34 21.86
CA ARG A 560 2.13 -7.67 20.77
C ARG A 560 2.90 -6.56 20.08
N GLY A 561 3.97 -6.06 20.72
CA GLY A 561 4.69 -4.87 20.31
C GLY A 561 4.01 -3.59 20.79
N TRP A 562 4.53 -2.47 20.32
CA TRP A 562 3.96 -1.14 20.51
C TRP A 562 2.74 -0.93 19.60
N PRO A 563 1.63 -0.41 20.13
CA PRO A 563 0.44 -0.09 19.33
C PRO A 563 0.63 1.10 18.39
N VAL A 564 1.62 1.95 18.68
CA VAL A 564 1.96 3.18 17.96
C VAL A 564 3.45 3.20 17.66
N ASP A 565 3.86 3.86 16.59
CA ASP A 565 5.26 3.93 16.18
C ASP A 565 6.00 5.16 16.72
N HIS A 566 5.26 6.01 17.43
CA HIS A 566 5.72 7.26 18.00
C HIS A 566 4.95 7.55 19.29
N CYS A 567 5.58 8.27 20.21
CA CYS A 567 4.89 8.95 21.31
C CYS A 567 5.49 10.33 21.53
N ASP A 568 4.69 11.29 21.96
CA ASP A 568 5.14 12.64 22.30
C ASP A 568 5.62 12.68 23.76
N VAL A 569 4.90 11.96 24.63
CA VAL A 569 5.20 11.85 26.06
C VAL A 569 5.35 10.38 26.44
N LEU A 570 6.51 10.03 27.00
CA LEU A 570 6.77 8.72 27.60
C LEU A 570 6.86 8.87 29.11
N VAL A 571 5.99 8.17 29.84
CA VAL A 571 6.03 8.11 31.30
C VAL A 571 6.46 6.71 31.72
N LEU A 572 7.52 6.62 32.50
CA LEU A 572 8.04 5.37 33.05
C LEU A 572 7.69 5.28 34.53
N ASP A 573 6.59 4.58 34.83
CA ASP A 573 6.21 4.24 36.19
C ASP A 573 6.93 2.94 36.57
N THR A 574 7.95 3.04 37.42
CA THR A 574 8.76 1.89 37.89
C THR A 574 8.41 1.42 39.29
N ARG A 575 7.34 1.94 39.90
CA ARG A 575 6.92 1.58 41.26
C ARG A 575 6.43 0.13 41.34
N PRO A 576 6.88 -0.67 42.32
CA PRO A 576 6.45 -2.07 42.44
C PRO A 576 4.92 -2.14 42.60
N PRO A 577 4.23 -3.13 41.99
CA PRO A 577 2.78 -3.23 42.11
C PRO A 577 2.35 -3.39 43.56
N GLU A 578 1.32 -2.65 43.98
CA GLU A 578 0.70 -2.81 45.29
C GLU A 578 0.09 -4.23 45.40
N ALA A 579 0.84 -5.17 46.01
CA ALA A 579 0.46 -6.51 46.45
C ALA A 579 0.01 -7.57 45.39
N ARG A 580 0.82 -8.63 45.29
CA ARG A 580 0.57 -10.02 44.77
C ARG A 580 0.33 -10.23 43.26
N ASP A 581 1.43 -10.46 42.54
CA ASP A 581 1.57 -11.64 41.66
C ASP A 581 3.05 -12.10 41.62
N PRO A 582 3.43 -13.16 42.37
CA PRO A 582 4.80 -13.67 42.37
C PRO A 582 5.26 -14.27 41.03
N ALA A 583 4.37 -14.41 40.03
CA ALA A 583 4.71 -14.86 38.68
C ALA A 583 5.01 -13.70 37.69
N SER A 584 4.85 -12.44 38.10
CA SER A 584 5.09 -11.28 37.23
C SER A 584 6.56 -10.81 37.34
N SER A 585 7.46 -11.42 36.58
CA SER A 585 8.81 -10.87 36.41
C SER A 585 8.70 -9.55 35.62
N ARG A 586 8.73 -8.42 36.32
CA ARG A 586 8.81 -7.09 35.69
C ARG A 586 10.16 -6.93 34.99
N MET A 587 10.16 -6.31 33.82
CA MET A 587 11.40 -5.84 33.19
C MET A 587 12.02 -4.73 34.04
N ASP A 588 13.35 -4.75 34.16
CA ASP A 588 14.14 -3.64 34.70
C ASP A 588 13.80 -2.34 33.92
N GLY A 589 13.67 -1.21 34.64
CA GLY A 589 13.49 0.10 34.03
C GLY A 589 14.56 0.43 32.98
N ALA A 590 15.79 -0.07 33.12
CA ALA A 590 16.83 0.09 32.11
C ALA A 590 16.54 -0.68 30.81
N ALA A 591 15.94 -1.87 30.91
CA ALA A 591 15.50 -2.63 29.73
C ALA A 591 14.37 -1.89 29.00
N TRP A 592 13.47 -1.23 29.76
CA TRP A 592 12.41 -0.40 29.20
C TRP A 592 12.92 0.78 28.40
N LEU A 593 13.95 1.48 28.88
CA LEU A 593 14.58 2.58 28.14
C LEU A 593 15.08 2.13 26.76
N GLY A 594 15.76 0.98 26.70
CA GLY A 594 16.22 0.42 25.43
C GLY A 594 15.06 0.04 24.50
N PHE A 595 14.00 -0.58 25.04
CA PHE A 595 12.86 -1.05 24.24
C PHE A 595 11.98 0.11 23.71
N SER A 596 11.93 1.23 24.45
CA SER A 596 11.15 2.43 24.11
C SER A 596 11.91 3.46 23.29
N ALA A 597 13.23 3.30 23.12
CA ALA A 597 14.07 4.20 22.32
C ALA A 597 13.51 4.48 20.91
N HIS A 598 12.90 3.47 20.30
CA HIS A 598 12.35 3.56 18.94
C HIS A 598 11.07 4.42 18.84
N LEU A 599 10.38 4.70 19.95
CA LEU A 599 9.19 5.56 19.96
C LEU A 599 9.53 7.05 19.80
N SER A 600 10.82 7.41 19.91
CA SER A 600 11.33 8.78 19.71
C SER A 600 10.56 9.86 20.50
N PRO A 601 10.39 9.71 21.84
CA PRO A 601 9.64 10.67 22.65
C PRO A 601 10.23 12.07 22.61
N HIS A 602 9.38 13.10 22.60
CA HIS A 602 9.78 14.50 22.81
C HIS A 602 9.99 14.81 24.29
N ARG A 603 9.22 14.16 25.17
CA ARG A 603 9.31 14.32 26.63
C ARG A 603 9.31 12.97 27.31
N VAL A 604 10.25 12.75 28.23
CA VAL A 604 10.38 11.52 29.01
C VAL A 604 10.31 11.87 30.49
N ILE A 605 9.36 11.24 31.18
CA ILE A 605 9.11 11.44 32.60
C ILE A 605 9.43 10.14 33.32
N VAL A 606 10.39 10.22 34.24
CA VAL A 606 10.81 9.11 35.09
C VAL A 606 10.34 9.36 36.52
N ASP A 607 10.00 8.31 37.26
CA ASP A 607 9.72 8.45 38.69
C ASP A 607 10.93 9.05 39.45
N VAL A 608 10.68 10.08 40.27
CA VAL A 608 11.67 10.69 41.17
C VAL A 608 12.31 9.69 42.14
N SER A 609 11.66 8.56 42.43
CA SER A 609 12.20 7.57 43.37
C SER A 609 13.40 6.78 42.84
N ASP A 610 13.78 6.95 41.57
CA ASP A 610 14.91 6.22 40.94
C ASP A 610 15.90 7.15 40.20
N PRO A 611 16.87 7.75 40.92
CA PRO A 611 17.89 8.63 40.31
C PRO A 611 18.78 7.94 39.28
N ALA A 612 19.02 6.63 39.42
CA ALA A 612 19.85 5.86 38.50
C ALA A 612 19.13 5.68 37.14
N LEU A 613 17.83 5.43 37.19
CA LEU A 613 16.99 5.38 35.99
C LEU A 613 16.90 6.73 35.28
N LEU A 614 16.79 7.84 36.03
CA LEU A 614 16.82 9.18 35.45
C LEU A 614 18.13 9.45 34.68
N ALA A 615 19.28 9.06 35.25
CA ALA A 615 20.57 9.20 34.58
C ALA A 615 20.65 8.35 33.29
N LYS A 616 20.16 7.11 33.34
CA LYS A 616 20.07 6.25 32.15
C LYS A 616 19.11 6.81 31.10
N ALA A 617 17.97 7.35 31.51
CA ALA A 617 17.01 7.97 30.60
C ALA A 617 17.61 9.19 29.90
N LYS A 618 18.36 10.03 30.62
CA LYS A 618 19.15 11.13 30.03
C LYS A 618 20.19 10.62 29.05
N ALA A 619 20.84 9.50 29.33
CA ALA A 619 21.81 8.90 28.40
C ALA A 619 21.15 8.34 27.12
N VAL A 620 19.96 7.75 27.22
CA VAL A 620 19.24 7.15 26.09
C VAL A 620 18.51 8.21 25.24
N PHE A 621 17.86 9.18 25.88
CA PHE A 621 16.95 10.13 25.23
C PHE A 621 17.42 11.58 25.22
N GLY A 622 18.40 11.97 26.04
CA GLY A 622 18.72 13.38 26.28
C GLY A 622 19.21 14.17 25.06
N ALA A 623 19.59 13.50 23.97
CA ALA A 623 19.94 14.15 22.71
C ALA A 623 18.72 14.57 21.86
N GLY A 624 17.52 14.01 22.13
CA GLY A 624 16.31 14.22 21.33
C GLY A 624 15.03 14.47 22.14
N ALA A 625 15.08 14.38 23.47
CA ALA A 625 13.94 14.54 24.34
C ALA A 625 14.30 15.37 25.58
N THR A 626 13.30 16.07 26.12
CA THR A 626 13.38 16.61 27.48
C THR A 626 13.17 15.48 28.47
N VAL A 627 14.17 15.22 29.33
CA VAL A 627 14.10 14.15 30.33
C VAL A 627 14.04 14.75 31.73
N GLU A 628 12.96 14.48 32.44
CA GLU A 628 12.66 15.01 33.77
C GLU A 628 12.19 13.93 34.74
N SER A 629 12.17 14.26 36.02
CA SER A 629 11.65 13.40 37.07
C SER A 629 10.40 14.00 37.70
N ALA A 630 9.34 13.21 37.89
CA ALA A 630 8.12 13.63 38.57
C ALA A 630 7.72 12.64 39.68
N ALA A 631 7.04 13.13 40.72
CA ALA A 631 6.48 12.28 41.78
C ALA A 631 5.22 11.58 41.28
N LEU A 632 5.33 10.28 40.96
CA LEU A 632 4.21 9.49 40.46
C LEU A 632 3.45 8.88 41.67
N GLY A 633 2.31 9.45 42.11
CA GLY A 633 1.61 9.06 43.36
C GLY A 633 0.11 9.44 43.45
N LYS A 634 -0.58 9.08 44.56
CA LYS A 634 -2.00 9.42 44.83
C LYS A 634 -2.18 10.95 44.82
N GLY A 635 -2.75 11.48 43.75
CA GLY A 635 -2.83 12.92 43.52
C GLY A 635 -1.68 13.47 42.67
N LEU A 636 -1.30 12.72 41.63
CA LEU A 636 -0.32 13.07 40.61
C LEU A 636 -0.40 14.56 40.22
N LEU A 637 0.62 15.33 40.59
CA LEU A 637 0.91 16.62 39.96
C LEU A 637 1.93 16.33 38.86
N LEU A 638 1.48 15.72 37.75
CA LEU A 638 2.17 16.04 36.50
C LEU A 638 2.02 17.55 36.35
N ASP A 639 3.12 18.24 36.11
CA ASP A 639 3.05 19.64 35.74
C ASP A 639 2.00 19.77 34.62
N ALA A 640 1.07 20.73 34.73
CA ALA A 640 0.04 20.96 33.73
C ALA A 640 0.63 21.12 32.32
N SER A 641 1.92 21.51 32.25
CA SER A 641 2.73 21.56 31.03
C SER A 641 2.88 20.21 30.31
N VAL A 642 2.71 19.07 30.98
CA VAL A 642 2.79 17.74 30.37
C VAL A 642 1.58 17.49 29.47
N ALA A 643 0.38 17.87 29.93
CA ALA A 643 -0.83 17.82 29.13
C ALA A 643 -0.77 18.83 27.97
N ASP A 644 -0.11 19.98 28.16
CA ASP A 644 0.07 20.99 27.10
C ASP A 644 0.84 20.44 25.89
N ALA A 645 1.81 19.54 26.10
CA ALA A 645 2.53 18.87 25.02
C ALA A 645 1.65 17.93 24.18
N LEU A 646 0.45 17.60 24.66
CA LEU A 646 -0.49 16.69 24.02
C LEU A 646 -1.76 17.39 23.51
N VAL A 647 -1.87 18.71 23.68
CA VAL A 647 -2.94 19.49 23.07
C VAL A 647 -2.67 19.59 21.57
N PRO A 648 -3.60 19.15 20.71
CA PRO A 648 -3.41 19.22 19.26
C PRO A 648 -3.23 20.67 18.81
N ILE A 649 -2.27 20.88 17.91
CA ILE A 649 -2.16 22.14 17.16
C ILE A 649 -3.36 22.18 16.19
N ARG A 650 -4.23 23.16 16.37
CA ARG A 650 -5.45 23.34 15.56
C ARG A 650 -5.20 24.10 14.28
#